data_AF-A0A1L9PD57-F1
#
_entry.id   AF-A0A1L9PD57-F1
#
_cell.length_a   1.000
_cell.length_b   1.000
_cell.length_c   1.000
_cell.angle_alpha   90.00
_cell.angle_beta   90.00
_cell.angle_gamma   90.00
#
_symmetry.space_group_name_H-M   'P 1'
#
loop_
_entity.id
_entity.type
_entity.pdbx_description
1 polymer ?
#
loop_
_entity_poly.entity_id
_entity_poly.type
_entity_poly.pdbx_seq_one_letter_code
_entity_poly.pdbx_strand_id
1 'polypeptide(L)'
;MFGRAVQRRLSLPLRFKPTPVRRWYASVPAAQDLTVHGERLWFCINYVAKYSAPSPGGVTRLCADEHDKLARDWFRKQVLQLGAEYSVNATGTQFAKFAGEDDTIPPIAMGSHLDTVATGGRFDGALGVLSGIEVIRSFREQGIKTRAPLVLINWTNEEGARFFPPLGSSSVYAGQSSVDAAHASLSNDNVGITMGSELARIGYVGNGPNTFEEFPLSAHFEVHVEQARDLEKAGKPVGWVEGWNGISYHEVVFTGEDGHANTYPMHGRRDALTGAAKLIIQLETLAYARNGYTTVVSIESGPRGTANIQSKTKLVFCLMHKEAEGLENMGADIARSIQGVAAMHGLDYTLNRLIHLPPGDFWPEAIDSVRQACGDKGIGSRTGTGHDSTMTSLKCPTGMIFVRSKDGISHSAKEWSNEQDCAEGALALGRAAIIQGPQYRFTLLSERLIRFEWAEDGQFEDRASTFAINREFPKPNFRVVDGDELQVITDHFLVSYTKEKFSPQSLVFHFNGKSIKYGSPWRFGTPAEFNLGGTARTLDGVDGRCDMGEGVLSKAGYAVIDDSKSMLFDDSGFVAPRRSGDRFDCYLFCYGRDYKDAVKALYAVSGKQPAIPRHVLGNWWSRYYAYHQDEYVALMDKFRAHDIPLSVAVLDMDWHYVSDERVPHAGWTGYTWNKDLFPDPVKFRKELHERYLQITLNDHPHGGIHANEDAYEEMAKFLNHDTTDKNPILFDPASPEFMKAYFSILHRKLEKQACDFWWVDWQQGPYSKIPNFDPLWLLNHFQYLDSAREGRIPLIFSRYGGPGSHRYPIGFSGDTVVTWSSLAFQPEFTATASNIGYGWWSHDIGGHIRGIRDDELLARWTQLGVFSPVMRLHSTSSRWMSKEPWLYGDECMRSMSLFLRFRHRLVPYLYTQSILGSSADEPLIQPMYWSYPHRNEAYEVPSQYFLGRDLLVAPIVQPRDRRTGLASVRAWLPPKGRFVDLFSGAVYDGGRGATFYRSIEQYPVLVPEGSIITLDGDAVPRNGCLNPDVLEIIVVVGQDGETTLIETVEDNTFNGASNPHRDLKQREISIKFQQQKGELVISGMQRRCIVRFLGLDSIPADLNLAIPSDENADISVSKLGHSAPCLSVDIPPLKPDVDIVINLVQNPQLAVQDHTPALEELIRGYQIEFGLKDRLWNAIEQGKGQPLKIISSLLALGCDDAVVGPLVELVSADGRS
;
A
#
# COMPACT_ATOMS: atom_id res chain seq x y z
N MET A 1 -85.54 -2.82 6.50
CA MET A 1 -84.51 -2.18 5.64
C MET A 1 -83.17 -2.77 6.05
N PHE A 2 -82.58 -3.52 5.13
CA PHE A 2 -81.56 -4.53 5.40
C PHE A 2 -80.13 -3.98 5.29
N GLY A 3 -79.29 -4.34 6.26
CA GLY A 3 -77.84 -4.22 6.20
C GLY A 3 -77.19 -5.42 5.51
N ARG A 4 -76.10 -5.17 4.79
CA ARG A 4 -75.08 -6.15 4.37
C ARG A 4 -73.75 -5.42 4.16
N ALA A 5 -72.78 -5.63 5.04
CA ALA A 5 -71.38 -5.28 4.80
C ALA A 5 -70.63 -6.56 4.41
N VAL A 6 -70.07 -6.56 3.20
CA VAL A 6 -69.45 -7.70 2.52
C VAL A 6 -67.94 -7.67 2.75
N GLN A 7 -67.39 -8.79 3.23
CA GLN A 7 -65.97 -9.14 3.19
C GLN A 7 -65.42 -9.01 1.76
N ARG A 8 -64.33 -8.26 1.57
CA ARG A 8 -63.49 -8.37 0.36
C ARG A 8 -62.20 -9.12 0.69
N ARG A 9 -62.09 -10.34 0.15
CA ARG A 9 -60.85 -11.09 -0.02
C ARG A 9 -59.94 -10.32 -0.99
N LEU A 10 -58.66 -10.17 -0.64
CA LEU A 10 -57.59 -9.84 -1.57
C LEU A 10 -56.71 -11.08 -1.73
N SER A 11 -56.92 -11.81 -2.82
CA SER A 11 -55.98 -12.78 -3.37
C SER A 11 -55.21 -12.09 -4.49
N LEU A 12 -53.90 -11.94 -4.34
CA LEU A 12 -52.98 -11.51 -5.40
C LEU A 12 -51.89 -12.59 -5.58
N PRO A 13 -51.58 -13.01 -6.81
CA PRO A 13 -50.57 -14.02 -7.07
C PRO A 13 -49.17 -13.39 -7.01
N LEU A 14 -48.35 -13.82 -6.04
CA LEU A 14 -46.93 -13.46 -5.97
C LEU A 14 -46.13 -14.36 -6.93
N ARG A 15 -45.83 -13.84 -8.12
CA ARG A 15 -44.68 -14.27 -8.93
C ARG A 15 -43.89 -13.03 -9.34
N PHE A 16 -42.94 -12.64 -8.51
CA PHE A 16 -41.83 -11.77 -8.90
C PHE A 16 -40.53 -12.52 -8.59
N LYS A 17 -39.80 -12.93 -9.62
CA LYS A 17 -38.40 -13.31 -9.49
C LYS A 17 -37.61 -11.99 -9.40
N PRO A 18 -36.88 -11.72 -8.30
CA PRO A 18 -35.94 -10.60 -8.27
C PRO A 18 -34.77 -10.94 -9.21
N THR A 19 -34.43 -10.02 -10.11
CA THR A 19 -33.16 -10.05 -10.82
C THR A 19 -32.05 -9.74 -9.80
N PRO A 20 -31.03 -10.60 -9.61
CA PRO A 20 -30.07 -10.42 -8.53
C PRO A 20 -29.11 -9.28 -8.88
N VAL A 21 -29.31 -8.12 -8.25
CA VAL A 21 -28.29 -7.06 -8.18
C VAL A 21 -27.26 -7.52 -7.17
N ARG A 22 -26.22 -8.19 -7.67
CA ARG A 22 -25.11 -8.77 -6.91
C ARG A 22 -24.21 -7.67 -6.33
N ARG A 23 -24.48 -7.23 -5.11
CA ARG A 23 -23.53 -6.48 -4.26
C ARG A 23 -23.03 -7.41 -3.16
N TRP A 24 -21.72 -7.56 -3.03
CA TRP A 24 -21.11 -8.58 -2.15
C TRP A 24 -20.05 -7.95 -1.27
N TYR A 25 -20.24 -8.12 0.04
CA TYR A 25 -19.34 -7.67 1.08
C TYR A 25 -18.29 -8.75 1.33
N ALA A 26 -17.02 -8.33 1.36
CA ALA A 26 -15.84 -9.16 1.49
C ALA A 26 -15.11 -8.86 2.80
N SER A 27 -14.34 -9.84 3.22
CA SER A 27 -14.14 -10.18 4.60
C SER A 27 -12.63 -10.01 4.97
N VAL A 28 -12.33 -9.43 6.15
CA VAL A 28 -11.10 -8.70 6.56
C VAL A 28 -10.08 -9.55 7.34
N PRO A 29 -8.75 -9.52 7.12
CA PRO A 29 -7.74 -10.43 7.74
C PRO A 29 -7.60 -10.52 9.29
N ALA A 30 -8.23 -9.65 10.10
CA ALA A 30 -7.86 -9.47 11.53
C ALA A 30 -8.48 -10.42 12.57
N ALA A 31 -9.46 -11.25 12.20
CA ALA A 31 -10.29 -12.04 13.14
C ALA A 31 -9.95 -13.53 13.24
N GLN A 32 -8.94 -14.04 12.53
CA GLN A 32 -8.42 -15.37 12.89
C GLN A 32 -7.77 -15.34 14.29
N ASP A 33 -7.12 -14.22 14.62
CA ASP A 33 -6.54 -13.93 15.95
C ASP A 33 -7.52 -13.23 16.90
N LEU A 34 -8.76 -12.96 16.47
CA LEU A 34 -9.78 -12.43 17.37
C LEU A 34 -9.92 -13.39 18.55
N THR A 35 -9.72 -12.87 19.74
CA THR A 35 -10.09 -13.55 20.98
C THR A 35 -11.26 -12.82 21.64
N VAL A 36 -12.11 -13.57 22.33
CA VAL A 36 -13.21 -13.03 23.12
C VAL A 36 -13.01 -13.40 24.59
N HIS A 37 -13.39 -12.51 25.51
CA HIS A 37 -13.25 -12.79 26.94
C HIS A 37 -14.50 -13.53 27.45
N GLY A 38 -14.42 -14.88 27.43
CA GLY A 38 -15.50 -15.77 27.90
C GLY A 38 -16.02 -15.42 29.30
N GLU A 39 -15.13 -15.16 30.26
CA GLU A 39 -15.51 -14.80 31.64
C GLU A 39 -16.32 -13.49 31.71
N ARG A 40 -15.99 -12.52 30.84
CA ARG A 40 -16.68 -11.22 30.79
C ARG A 40 -18.06 -11.36 30.15
N LEU A 41 -18.16 -12.13 29.07
CA LEU A 41 -19.44 -12.49 28.47
C LEU A 41 -20.32 -13.24 29.49
N TRP A 42 -19.75 -14.23 30.17
CA TRP A 42 -20.42 -15.01 31.20
C TRP A 42 -20.92 -14.15 32.37
N PHE A 43 -20.10 -13.20 32.82
CA PHE A 43 -20.51 -12.22 33.81
C PHE A 43 -21.70 -11.39 33.30
N CYS A 44 -21.64 -10.88 32.06
CA CYS A 44 -22.73 -10.09 31.49
C CYS A 44 -24.04 -10.87 31.40
N ILE A 45 -24.00 -12.14 30.95
CA ILE A 45 -25.17 -13.03 30.90
C ILE A 45 -25.79 -13.18 32.29
N ASN A 46 -25.00 -13.54 33.30
CA ASN A 46 -25.50 -13.72 34.66
C ASN A 46 -25.94 -12.40 35.33
N TYR A 47 -25.33 -11.27 34.94
CA TYR A 47 -25.70 -9.96 35.46
C TYR A 47 -27.06 -9.52 34.91
N VAL A 48 -27.27 -9.61 33.60
CA VAL A 48 -28.52 -9.23 32.93
C VAL A 48 -29.67 -10.17 33.32
N ALA A 49 -29.39 -11.45 33.60
CA ALA A 49 -30.38 -12.40 34.11
C ALA A 49 -31.00 -11.99 35.48
N LYS A 50 -30.36 -11.08 36.23
CA LYS A 50 -30.94 -10.54 37.50
C LYS A 50 -32.11 -9.60 37.26
N TYR A 51 -32.22 -9.02 36.06
CA TYR A 51 -33.37 -8.21 35.67
C TYR A 51 -34.51 -9.14 35.27
N SER A 52 -35.15 -9.72 36.28
CA SER A 52 -36.24 -10.68 36.17
C SER A 52 -37.29 -10.41 37.23
N ALA A 53 -38.56 -10.60 36.89
CA ALA A 53 -39.64 -10.74 37.86
C ALA A 53 -39.46 -12.03 38.67
N PRO A 54 -40.16 -12.19 39.81
CA PRO A 54 -40.18 -13.45 40.55
C PRO A 54 -40.59 -14.63 39.67
N SER A 55 -39.71 -15.62 39.55
CA SER A 55 -39.88 -16.76 38.65
C SER A 55 -39.53 -18.08 39.39
N PRO A 56 -40.02 -19.24 38.93
CA PRO A 56 -39.66 -20.55 39.47
C PRO A 56 -38.27 -21.01 38.98
N GLY A 57 -37.24 -20.17 39.16
CA GLY A 57 -35.83 -20.50 38.90
C GLY A 57 -35.26 -20.08 37.54
N GLY A 58 -36.03 -19.36 36.71
CA GLY A 58 -35.63 -18.88 35.38
C GLY A 58 -35.56 -17.35 35.27
N VAL A 59 -35.69 -16.81 34.06
CA VAL A 59 -35.78 -15.37 33.80
C VAL A 59 -37.16 -15.04 33.22
N THR A 60 -37.88 -14.18 33.93
CA THR A 60 -39.16 -13.61 33.52
C THR A 60 -38.95 -12.13 33.25
N ARG A 61 -38.74 -11.77 31.99
CA ARG A 61 -38.52 -10.39 31.53
C ARG A 61 -39.39 -10.15 30.29
N LEU A 62 -40.64 -9.79 30.51
CA LEU A 62 -41.59 -9.66 29.42
C LEU A 62 -41.39 -8.33 28.68
N CYS A 63 -41.64 -8.32 27.36
CA CYS A 63 -41.52 -7.11 26.55
C CYS A 63 -42.21 -5.89 27.19
N ALA A 64 -41.50 -4.76 27.25
CA ALA A 64 -41.96 -3.48 27.79
C ALA A 64 -42.45 -3.51 29.25
N ASP A 65 -42.01 -4.48 30.06
CA ASP A 65 -42.20 -4.46 31.52
C ASP A 65 -41.06 -3.70 32.23
N GLU A 66 -41.12 -3.60 33.56
CA GLU A 66 -40.09 -2.93 34.37
C GLU A 66 -38.72 -3.61 34.28
N HIS A 67 -38.69 -4.93 34.10
CA HIS A 67 -37.45 -5.71 34.04
C HIS A 67 -36.80 -5.62 32.66
N ASP A 68 -37.60 -5.55 31.60
CA ASP A 68 -37.14 -5.25 30.24
C ASP A 68 -36.57 -3.84 30.18
N LYS A 69 -37.24 -2.87 30.81
CA LYS A 69 -36.69 -1.51 30.97
C LYS A 69 -35.28 -1.53 31.59
N LEU A 70 -35.07 -2.27 32.67
CA LEU A 70 -33.75 -2.36 33.33
C LEU A 70 -32.68 -2.96 32.40
N ALA A 71 -33.02 -3.99 31.63
CA ALA A 71 -32.10 -4.60 30.67
C ALA A 71 -31.78 -3.64 29.51
N ARG A 72 -32.79 -2.92 28.98
CA ARG A 72 -32.61 -1.90 27.95
C ARG A 72 -31.79 -0.70 28.41
N ASP A 73 -31.98 -0.25 29.65
CA ASP A 73 -31.21 0.83 30.27
C ASP A 73 -29.74 0.39 30.42
N TRP A 74 -29.52 -0.85 30.86
CA TRP A 74 -28.19 -1.44 30.98
C TRP A 74 -27.52 -1.53 29.60
N PHE A 75 -28.20 -2.07 28.59
CA PHE A 75 -27.69 -2.17 27.22
C PHE A 75 -27.26 -0.80 26.69
N ARG A 76 -28.15 0.20 26.78
CA ARG A 76 -27.88 1.59 26.39
C ARG A 76 -26.62 2.12 27.08
N LYS A 77 -26.47 1.88 28.38
CA LYS A 77 -25.28 2.31 29.12
C LYS A 77 -24.01 1.62 28.61
N GLN A 78 -24.05 0.31 28.35
CA GLN A 78 -22.88 -0.43 27.88
C GLN A 78 -22.42 0.05 26.49
N VAL A 79 -23.34 0.20 25.54
CA VAL A 79 -22.98 0.59 24.16
C VAL A 79 -22.51 2.04 24.06
N LEU A 80 -23.07 2.96 24.87
CA LEU A 80 -22.59 4.34 24.94
C LEU A 80 -21.18 4.43 25.54
N GLN A 81 -20.84 3.60 26.53
CA GLN A 81 -19.48 3.50 27.07
C GLN A 81 -18.48 2.99 26.02
N LEU A 82 -18.94 2.22 25.04
CA LEU A 82 -18.14 1.75 23.91
C LEU A 82 -18.10 2.74 22.73
N GLY A 83 -18.72 3.92 22.88
CA GLY A 83 -18.69 4.99 21.89
C GLY A 83 -19.69 4.83 20.74
N ALA A 84 -20.80 4.14 20.95
CA ALA A 84 -21.84 3.97 19.91
C ALA A 84 -22.63 5.26 19.64
N GLU A 85 -22.98 5.48 18.37
CA GLU A 85 -24.13 6.30 17.98
C GLU A 85 -25.41 5.49 18.27
N TYR A 86 -26.24 5.99 19.17
CA TYR A 86 -27.36 5.24 19.74
C TYR A 86 -28.71 5.84 19.34
N SER A 87 -29.62 5.01 18.85
CA SER A 87 -31.01 5.39 18.54
C SER A 87 -32.01 4.31 18.94
N VAL A 88 -33.28 4.70 19.08
CA VAL A 88 -34.41 3.81 19.36
C VAL A 88 -35.50 4.10 18.34
N ASN A 89 -36.10 3.09 17.71
CA ASN A 89 -37.18 3.31 16.76
C ASN A 89 -38.56 3.40 17.44
N ALA A 90 -39.62 3.62 16.66
CA ALA A 90 -40.96 3.83 17.20
C ALA A 90 -41.53 2.58 17.88
N THR A 91 -41.05 1.38 17.52
CA THR A 91 -41.42 0.09 18.13
C THR A 91 -40.44 -0.39 19.20
N GLY A 92 -39.52 0.46 19.65
CA GLY A 92 -38.65 0.22 20.81
C GLY A 92 -37.35 -0.52 20.55
N THR A 93 -37.05 -0.92 19.33
CA THR A 93 -35.75 -1.54 18.99
C THR A 93 -34.61 -0.54 19.18
N GLN A 94 -33.54 -1.00 19.83
CA GLN A 94 -32.36 -0.20 20.11
C GLN A 94 -31.28 -0.49 19.05
N PHE A 95 -30.76 0.56 18.41
CA PHE A 95 -29.67 0.47 17.44
C PHE A 95 -28.44 1.18 18.01
N ALA A 96 -27.31 0.48 18.08
CA ALA A 96 -26.04 1.02 18.53
C ALA A 96 -24.99 0.87 17.42
N LYS A 97 -24.77 1.95 16.66
CA LYS A 97 -23.86 1.98 15.51
C LYS A 97 -22.45 2.38 15.96
N PHE A 98 -21.45 1.65 15.50
CA PHE A 98 -20.02 1.89 15.70
C PHE A 98 -19.39 2.18 14.35
N ALA A 99 -18.60 3.26 14.27
CA ALA A 99 -17.97 3.69 13.03
C ALA A 99 -17.01 2.65 12.46
N GLY A 100 -17.10 2.41 11.16
CA GLY A 100 -16.17 1.59 10.39
C GLY A 100 -15.01 2.42 9.86
N GLU A 101 -14.19 1.81 9.02
CA GLU A 101 -13.22 2.54 8.19
C GLU A 101 -13.91 3.39 7.12
N ASP A 102 -15.06 2.93 6.62
CA ASP A 102 -15.88 3.57 5.61
C ASP A 102 -17.36 3.58 6.04
N ASP A 103 -17.77 4.69 6.65
CA ASP A 103 -19.15 4.89 7.12
C ASP A 103 -20.17 5.16 6.00
N THR A 104 -19.75 5.19 4.73
CA THR A 104 -20.66 5.27 3.58
C THR A 104 -21.30 3.92 3.24
N ILE A 105 -20.71 2.83 3.75
CA ILE A 105 -21.24 1.47 3.60
C ILE A 105 -22.35 1.25 4.64
N PRO A 106 -23.51 0.69 4.25
CA PRO A 106 -24.53 0.29 5.22
C PRO A 106 -23.94 -0.64 6.29
N PRO A 107 -24.28 -0.50 7.58
CA PRO A 107 -23.62 -1.26 8.62
C PRO A 107 -23.88 -2.78 8.52
N ILE A 108 -22.96 -3.57 9.06
CA ILE A 108 -23.18 -4.99 9.34
C ILE A 108 -23.79 -5.10 10.73
N ALA A 109 -24.97 -5.69 10.80
CA ALA A 109 -25.67 -5.87 12.05
C ALA A 109 -25.28 -7.16 12.76
N MET A 110 -25.21 -7.07 14.08
CA MET A 110 -25.22 -8.21 14.97
C MET A 110 -26.23 -7.97 16.08
N GLY A 111 -26.84 -9.00 16.62
CA GLY A 111 -27.83 -8.84 17.69
C GLY A 111 -28.95 -9.86 17.64
N SER A 112 -29.86 -9.72 18.59
CA SER A 112 -31.05 -10.56 18.80
C SER A 112 -32.02 -9.76 19.69
N HIS A 113 -32.64 -10.35 20.71
CA HIS A 113 -33.54 -9.69 21.66
C HIS A 113 -33.12 -9.86 23.12
N LEU A 114 -33.60 -8.98 24.00
CA LEU A 114 -33.44 -9.10 25.45
C LEU A 114 -34.73 -9.53 26.15
N ASP A 115 -35.92 -9.37 25.57
CA ASP A 115 -37.15 -9.88 26.22
C ASP A 115 -37.21 -11.41 26.22
N THR A 116 -37.91 -11.98 27.21
CA THR A 116 -38.05 -13.43 27.42
C THR A 116 -39.51 -13.82 27.61
N VAL A 117 -39.81 -15.13 27.57
CA VAL A 117 -41.11 -15.68 27.97
C VAL A 117 -41.30 -15.72 29.49
N ALA A 118 -42.54 -15.95 29.96
CA ALA A 118 -42.88 -15.94 31.39
C ALA A 118 -42.07 -16.94 32.24
N THR A 119 -41.60 -18.03 31.65
CA THR A 119 -40.77 -19.07 32.31
C THR A 119 -39.44 -19.28 31.61
N GLY A 120 -38.89 -18.23 30.99
CA GLY A 120 -37.73 -18.31 30.10
C GLY A 120 -36.41 -18.68 30.78
N GLY A 121 -35.42 -18.95 29.94
CA GLY A 121 -34.04 -19.19 30.32
C GLY A 121 -33.17 -17.94 30.33
N ARG A 122 -31.86 -18.10 30.55
CA ARG A 122 -30.92 -16.98 30.65
C ARG A 122 -30.28 -16.58 29.32
N PHE A 123 -30.40 -17.42 28.30
CA PHE A 123 -29.57 -17.40 27.10
C PHE A 123 -30.37 -17.14 25.82
N ASP A 124 -31.59 -17.67 25.73
CA ASP A 124 -32.53 -17.42 24.61
C ASP A 124 -32.68 -15.91 24.33
N GLY A 125 -32.41 -15.51 23.09
CA GLY A 125 -32.21 -14.12 22.64
C GLY A 125 -31.02 -13.37 23.25
N ALA A 126 -30.95 -13.32 24.58
CA ALA A 126 -30.02 -12.48 25.32
C ALA A 126 -28.55 -12.79 24.99
N LEU A 127 -28.22 -14.05 24.72
CA LEU A 127 -26.88 -14.46 24.29
C LEU A 127 -26.45 -13.76 23.00
N GLY A 128 -27.36 -13.54 22.05
CA GLY A 128 -27.08 -12.83 20.80
C GLY A 128 -26.65 -11.38 21.01
N VAL A 129 -27.44 -10.64 21.80
CA VAL A 129 -27.15 -9.24 22.12
C VAL A 129 -25.85 -9.11 22.90
N LEU A 130 -25.64 -9.98 23.91
CA LEU A 130 -24.47 -9.92 24.77
C LEU A 130 -23.18 -10.40 24.08
N SER A 131 -23.28 -11.38 23.19
CA SER A 131 -22.16 -11.79 22.32
C SER A 131 -21.72 -10.63 21.42
N GLY A 132 -22.67 -9.87 20.87
CA GLY A 132 -22.36 -8.69 20.09
C GLY A 132 -21.65 -7.59 20.90
N ILE A 133 -22.05 -7.34 22.16
CA ILE A 133 -21.30 -6.42 23.06
C ILE A 133 -19.85 -6.90 23.24
N GLU A 134 -19.66 -8.20 23.48
CA GLU A 134 -18.34 -8.77 23.72
C GLU A 134 -17.45 -8.68 22.47
N VAL A 135 -17.99 -8.99 21.28
CA VAL A 135 -17.27 -8.85 20.01
C VAL A 135 -16.83 -7.40 19.80
N ILE A 136 -17.69 -6.41 20.04
CA ILE A 136 -17.33 -5.00 19.91
C ILE A 136 -16.23 -4.59 20.91
N ARG A 137 -16.28 -5.09 22.15
CA ARG A 137 -15.22 -4.85 23.14
C ARG A 137 -13.89 -5.43 22.69
N SER A 138 -13.89 -6.70 22.29
CA SER A 138 -12.71 -7.38 21.79
C SER A 138 -12.11 -6.67 20.59
N PHE A 139 -12.93 -6.24 19.63
CA PHE A 139 -12.46 -5.45 18.49
C PHE A 139 -11.77 -4.17 18.94
N ARG A 140 -12.36 -3.41 19.87
CA ARG A 140 -11.74 -2.17 20.37
C ARG A 140 -10.45 -2.43 21.15
N GLU A 141 -10.41 -3.46 21.98
CA GLU A 141 -9.25 -3.82 22.79
C GLU A 141 -8.08 -4.34 21.96
N GLN A 142 -8.38 -5.06 20.87
CA GLN A 142 -7.41 -5.62 19.93
C GLN A 142 -7.11 -4.69 18.74
N GLY A 143 -7.65 -3.46 18.74
CA GLY A 143 -7.43 -2.48 17.67
C GLY A 143 -8.03 -2.86 16.31
N ILE A 144 -8.98 -3.80 16.29
CA ILE A 144 -9.62 -4.29 15.07
C ILE A 144 -10.73 -3.32 14.67
N LYS A 145 -10.59 -2.69 13.50
CA LYS A 145 -11.63 -1.85 12.89
C LYS A 145 -12.18 -2.54 11.65
N THR A 146 -13.51 -2.57 11.51
CA THR A 146 -14.16 -3.19 10.35
C THR A 146 -14.36 -2.18 9.24
N ARG A 147 -14.32 -2.63 7.98
CA ARG A 147 -14.54 -1.76 6.81
C ARG A 147 -15.88 -1.02 6.89
N ALA A 148 -16.97 -1.78 6.95
CA ALA A 148 -18.30 -1.20 7.18
C ALA A 148 -18.47 -0.90 8.68
N PRO A 149 -19.26 0.12 9.05
CA PRO A 149 -19.70 0.29 10.42
C PRO A 149 -20.40 -0.97 10.93
N LEU A 150 -20.31 -1.22 12.23
CA LEU A 150 -21.05 -2.28 12.89
C LEU A 150 -22.27 -1.69 13.56
N VAL A 151 -23.38 -2.41 13.60
CA VAL A 151 -24.54 -2.02 14.41
C VAL A 151 -24.94 -3.17 15.31
N LEU A 152 -25.00 -2.91 16.62
CA LEU A 152 -25.55 -3.85 17.58
C LEU A 152 -27.04 -3.55 17.77
N ILE A 153 -27.88 -4.56 17.55
CA ILE A 153 -29.34 -4.42 17.60
C ILE A 153 -29.90 -5.23 18.77
N ASN A 154 -30.79 -4.59 19.55
CA ASN A 154 -31.69 -5.27 20.46
C ASN A 154 -33.12 -5.12 19.93
N TRP A 155 -33.59 -6.14 19.23
CA TRP A 155 -34.94 -6.23 18.69
C TRP A 155 -35.97 -6.26 19.81
N THR A 156 -37.17 -5.80 19.50
CA THR A 156 -38.26 -5.69 20.48
C THR A 156 -39.38 -6.65 20.14
N ASN A 157 -39.80 -7.41 21.16
CA ASN A 157 -40.95 -8.31 21.11
C ASN A 157 -40.75 -9.45 20.10
N GLU A 158 -39.57 -10.06 20.11
CA GLU A 158 -39.28 -11.27 19.33
C GLU A 158 -40.26 -12.39 19.76
N GLU A 159 -40.34 -12.63 21.07
CA GLU A 159 -41.05 -13.79 21.62
C GLU A 159 -42.57 -13.71 21.48
N GLY A 160 -43.10 -12.49 21.40
CA GLY A 160 -44.55 -12.23 21.40
C GLY A 160 -45.27 -12.73 22.66
N ALA A 161 -44.53 -13.02 23.74
CA ALA A 161 -45.05 -13.62 24.96
C ALA A 161 -46.09 -12.74 25.65
N ARG A 162 -45.79 -11.44 25.74
CA ARG A 162 -46.69 -10.44 26.31
C ARG A 162 -47.60 -9.85 25.24
N PHE A 163 -47.05 -9.44 24.09
CA PHE A 163 -47.80 -8.83 23.00
C PHE A 163 -47.72 -9.71 21.75
N PHE A 164 -48.81 -10.39 21.43
CA PHE A 164 -48.88 -11.19 20.20
C PHE A 164 -49.26 -10.28 19.01
N PRO A 165 -48.66 -10.43 17.81
CA PRO A 165 -47.76 -11.50 17.37
C PRO A 165 -46.26 -11.31 17.75
N PRO A 166 -45.46 -12.41 17.80
CA PRO A 166 -43.99 -12.37 17.85
C PRO A 166 -43.35 -11.62 16.68
N LEU A 167 -42.03 -11.42 16.78
CA LEU A 167 -41.19 -10.70 15.81
C LEU A 167 -41.67 -9.26 15.60
N GLY A 168 -42.17 -8.62 16.67
CA GLY A 168 -42.96 -7.40 16.59
C GLY A 168 -42.25 -6.28 15.84
N SER A 169 -41.07 -5.87 16.33
CA SER A 169 -40.32 -4.78 15.70
C SER A 169 -39.57 -5.21 14.43
N SER A 170 -39.07 -6.44 14.35
CA SER A 170 -38.34 -6.93 13.16
C SER A 170 -39.28 -7.13 11.96
N SER A 171 -40.55 -7.46 12.21
CA SER A 171 -41.61 -7.50 11.19
C SER A 171 -41.91 -6.10 10.64
N VAL A 172 -41.93 -5.06 11.48
CA VAL A 172 -42.05 -3.67 11.00
C VAL A 172 -40.84 -3.29 10.16
N TYR A 173 -39.64 -3.62 10.64
CA TYR A 173 -38.39 -3.36 9.93
C TYR A 173 -38.31 -4.00 8.54
N ALA A 174 -38.77 -5.25 8.43
CA ALA A 174 -38.84 -5.98 7.16
C ALA A 174 -40.06 -5.61 6.28
N GLY A 175 -40.92 -4.69 6.73
CA GLY A 175 -42.12 -4.26 6.01
C GLY A 175 -43.26 -5.29 5.99
N GLN A 176 -43.26 -6.24 6.92
CA GLN A 176 -44.33 -7.23 7.11
C GLN A 176 -45.44 -6.75 8.08
N SER A 177 -45.19 -5.67 8.82
CA SER A 177 -46.16 -5.01 9.71
C SER A 177 -45.97 -3.48 9.67
N SER A 178 -46.87 -2.73 10.31
CA SER A 178 -46.75 -1.28 10.50
C SER A 178 -46.53 -0.93 11.97
N VAL A 179 -45.97 0.25 12.24
CA VAL A 179 -45.81 0.78 13.62
C VAL A 179 -47.14 0.79 14.35
N ASP A 180 -48.21 1.29 13.72
CA ASP A 180 -49.55 1.35 14.30
C ASP A 180 -50.09 -0.04 14.66
N ALA A 181 -49.90 -1.02 13.78
CA ALA A 181 -50.34 -2.39 14.03
C ALA A 181 -49.57 -3.03 15.20
N ALA A 182 -48.25 -2.83 15.25
CA ALA A 182 -47.43 -3.30 16.35
C ALA A 182 -47.79 -2.62 17.68
N HIS A 183 -48.05 -1.31 17.66
CA HIS A 183 -48.49 -0.56 18.85
C HIS A 183 -49.86 -1.00 19.35
N ALA A 184 -50.74 -1.47 18.46
CA ALA A 184 -52.07 -1.96 18.80
C ALA A 184 -52.10 -3.40 19.36
N SER A 185 -50.97 -4.12 19.34
CA SER A 185 -50.87 -5.47 19.91
C SER A 185 -51.28 -5.47 21.38
N LEU A 186 -52.29 -6.27 21.71
CA LEU A 186 -52.89 -6.35 23.05
C LEU A 186 -52.07 -7.27 23.94
N SER A 187 -52.03 -6.97 25.24
CA SER A 187 -51.35 -7.85 26.19
C SER A 187 -52.11 -9.13 26.49
N ASN A 188 -51.36 -10.23 26.62
CA ASN A 188 -51.84 -11.52 27.12
C ASN A 188 -51.95 -11.57 28.65
N ASP A 189 -51.24 -10.70 29.38
CA ASP A 189 -51.17 -10.74 30.85
C ASP A 189 -52.15 -9.79 31.56
N ASN A 190 -52.67 -8.78 30.85
CA ASN A 190 -53.52 -7.76 31.43
C ASN A 190 -54.46 -7.16 30.38
N VAL A 191 -55.74 -7.09 30.71
CA VAL A 191 -56.78 -6.63 29.80
C VAL A 191 -56.74 -5.11 29.67
N GLY A 192 -56.50 -4.61 28.45
CA GLY A 192 -56.67 -3.19 28.10
C GLY A 192 -55.37 -2.38 27.95
N ILE A 193 -54.19 -3.01 27.99
CA ILE A 193 -52.91 -2.37 27.67
C ILE A 193 -52.37 -2.85 26.32
N THR A 194 -51.60 -2.00 25.63
CA THR A 194 -51.00 -2.31 24.33
C THR A 194 -49.48 -2.18 24.36
N MET A 195 -48.80 -2.78 23.38
CA MET A 195 -47.34 -2.65 23.25
C MET A 195 -46.91 -1.18 23.16
N GLY A 196 -47.64 -0.37 22.38
CA GLY A 196 -47.36 1.06 22.23
C GLY A 196 -47.50 1.83 23.55
N SER A 197 -48.56 1.55 24.34
CA SER A 197 -48.74 2.22 25.64
C SER A 197 -47.64 1.85 26.64
N GLU A 198 -47.20 0.60 26.64
CA GLU A 198 -46.18 0.13 27.59
C GLU A 198 -44.77 0.59 27.19
N LEU A 199 -44.43 0.59 25.89
CA LEU A 199 -43.19 1.19 25.40
C LEU A 199 -43.12 2.69 25.74
N ALA A 200 -44.24 3.41 25.59
CA ALA A 200 -44.32 4.81 25.99
C ALA A 200 -44.11 4.99 27.50
N ARG A 201 -44.71 4.11 28.31
CA ARG A 201 -44.58 4.11 29.77
C ARG A 201 -43.14 3.90 30.24
N ILE A 202 -42.41 2.98 29.61
CA ILE A 202 -40.99 2.73 29.96
C ILE A 202 -40.00 3.69 29.28
N GLY A 203 -40.48 4.56 28.37
CA GLY A 203 -39.68 5.60 27.71
C GLY A 203 -38.92 5.12 26.47
N TYR A 204 -39.41 4.09 25.77
CA TYR A 204 -38.75 3.47 24.61
C TYR A 204 -39.54 3.61 23.31
N VAL A 205 -40.40 4.62 23.17
CA VAL A 205 -40.91 5.05 21.86
C VAL A 205 -39.97 6.12 21.33
N GLY A 206 -39.16 5.78 20.32
CA GLY A 206 -38.17 6.69 19.74
C GLY A 206 -38.49 7.13 18.32
N ASN A 207 -37.58 7.93 17.75
CA ASN A 207 -37.66 8.50 16.40
C ASN A 207 -36.60 7.91 15.44
N GLY A 208 -35.93 6.83 15.84
CA GLY A 208 -35.01 6.08 15.00
C GLY A 208 -35.71 5.33 13.86
N PRO A 209 -34.93 4.69 12.99
CA PRO A 209 -35.43 4.09 11.76
C PRO A 209 -36.34 2.88 12.02
N ASN A 210 -37.51 2.88 11.37
CA ASN A 210 -38.52 1.82 11.55
C ASN A 210 -38.47 0.78 10.44
N THR A 211 -37.87 1.11 9.29
CA THR A 211 -37.86 0.26 8.09
C THR A 211 -36.44 0.04 7.60
N PHE A 212 -36.21 -1.05 6.87
CA PHE A 212 -34.92 -1.30 6.21
C PHE A 212 -34.53 -0.16 5.25
N GLU A 213 -35.51 0.47 4.61
CA GLU A 213 -35.26 1.58 3.69
C GLU A 213 -34.78 2.85 4.42
N GLU A 214 -35.21 3.07 5.66
CA GLU A 214 -34.70 4.15 6.53
C GLU A 214 -33.31 3.86 7.08
N PHE A 215 -32.94 2.58 7.23
CA PHE A 215 -31.64 2.16 7.75
C PHE A 215 -31.20 0.84 7.11
N PRO A 216 -30.57 0.88 5.92
CA PRO A 216 -30.18 -0.35 5.24
C PRO A 216 -29.07 -1.07 6.00
N LEU A 217 -29.10 -2.41 5.96
CA LEU A 217 -28.03 -3.27 6.48
C LEU A 217 -27.31 -3.97 5.34
N SER A 218 -26.00 -4.11 5.48
CA SER A 218 -25.18 -4.91 4.56
C SER A 218 -25.35 -6.40 4.80
N ALA A 219 -25.46 -6.80 6.07
CA ALA A 219 -25.76 -8.15 6.52
C ALA A 219 -26.26 -8.12 7.98
N HIS A 220 -26.87 -9.21 8.44
CA HIS A 220 -27.25 -9.42 9.84
C HIS A 220 -26.77 -10.79 10.33
N PHE A 221 -26.12 -10.83 11.50
CA PHE A 221 -25.66 -12.06 12.13
C PHE A 221 -26.19 -12.19 13.55
N GLU A 222 -26.84 -13.30 13.85
CA GLU A 222 -27.49 -13.55 15.14
C GLU A 222 -26.93 -14.80 15.80
N VAL A 223 -26.52 -14.69 17.07
CA VAL A 223 -26.17 -15.84 17.91
C VAL A 223 -27.39 -16.20 18.75
N HIS A 224 -27.68 -17.49 18.82
CA HIS A 224 -28.82 -18.01 19.55
C HIS A 224 -28.49 -19.35 20.20
N VAL A 225 -29.21 -19.76 21.25
CA VAL A 225 -29.09 -21.12 21.77
C VAL A 225 -29.77 -22.12 20.85
N GLU A 226 -29.20 -23.32 20.79
CA GLU A 226 -29.80 -24.46 20.11
C GLU A 226 -31.13 -24.86 20.80
N GLN A 227 -32.20 -24.95 20.02
CA GLN A 227 -33.54 -25.37 20.46
C GLN A 227 -33.84 -26.84 20.08
N ALA A 228 -32.78 -27.62 19.89
CA ALA A 228 -32.71 -29.01 19.48
C ALA A 228 -31.50 -29.69 20.14
N ARG A 229 -31.16 -30.92 19.76
CA ARG A 229 -30.05 -31.70 20.38
C ARG A 229 -28.98 -32.10 19.36
N ASP A 230 -28.91 -31.45 18.21
CA ASP A 230 -28.01 -31.82 17.13
C ASP A 230 -26.56 -31.50 17.49
N LEU A 231 -26.27 -30.29 17.99
CA LEU A 231 -24.94 -29.88 18.45
C LEU A 231 -24.52 -30.68 19.69
N GLU A 232 -25.45 -30.90 20.63
CA GLU A 232 -25.19 -31.73 21.82
C GLU A 232 -24.83 -33.17 21.44
N LYS A 233 -25.62 -33.83 20.57
CA LYS A 233 -25.34 -35.19 20.09
C LYS A 233 -24.03 -35.27 19.30
N ALA A 234 -23.71 -34.24 18.53
CA ALA A 234 -22.47 -34.18 17.76
C ALA A 234 -21.25 -33.80 18.61
N GLY A 235 -21.44 -33.38 19.87
CA GLY A 235 -20.37 -32.92 20.73
C GLY A 235 -19.76 -31.58 20.29
N LYS A 236 -20.50 -30.77 19.53
CA LYS A 236 -20.00 -29.54 18.88
C LYS A 236 -20.53 -28.31 19.63
N PRO A 237 -19.68 -27.33 19.98
CA PRO A 237 -20.11 -26.16 20.75
C PRO A 237 -20.96 -25.17 19.96
N VAL A 238 -20.78 -25.11 18.63
CA VAL A 238 -21.47 -24.15 17.76
C VAL A 238 -22.02 -24.79 16.49
N GLY A 239 -22.91 -24.10 15.77
CA GLY A 239 -23.43 -24.55 14.49
C GLY A 239 -23.92 -23.42 13.59
N TRP A 240 -23.78 -23.58 12.27
CA TRP A 240 -24.34 -22.64 11.29
C TRP A 240 -25.78 -23.06 10.95
N VAL A 241 -26.71 -22.13 11.04
CA VAL A 241 -28.13 -22.41 10.80
C VAL A 241 -28.44 -22.21 9.32
N GLU A 242 -28.97 -23.25 8.68
CA GLU A 242 -29.23 -23.25 7.23
C GLU A 242 -30.59 -22.63 6.87
N GLY A 243 -31.55 -22.68 7.79
CA GLY A 243 -32.90 -22.18 7.56
C GLY A 243 -33.85 -22.49 8.71
N TRP A 244 -35.14 -22.22 8.49
CA TRP A 244 -36.21 -22.41 9.46
C TRP A 244 -37.34 -23.30 8.94
N ASN A 245 -38.09 -23.89 9.88
CA ASN A 245 -39.34 -24.59 9.61
C ASN A 245 -40.50 -23.60 9.47
N GLY A 246 -41.48 -23.93 8.64
CA GLY A 246 -42.67 -23.12 8.50
C GLY A 246 -43.57 -23.23 9.72
N ILE A 247 -44.26 -22.14 10.06
CA ILE A 247 -45.09 -22.00 11.26
C ILE A 247 -46.40 -21.31 10.89
N SER A 248 -47.51 -21.80 11.42
CA SER A 248 -48.80 -21.11 11.36
C SER A 248 -49.49 -21.13 12.71
N TYR A 249 -49.85 -19.95 13.22
CA TYR A 249 -50.69 -19.82 14.41
C TYR A 249 -52.15 -19.67 14.01
N HIS A 250 -53.01 -20.41 14.67
CA HIS A 250 -54.44 -20.42 14.42
C HIS A 250 -55.20 -20.15 15.71
N GLU A 251 -56.26 -19.37 15.61
CA GLU A 251 -57.25 -19.17 16.66
C GLU A 251 -58.58 -19.77 16.20
N VAL A 252 -59.14 -20.64 17.02
CA VAL A 252 -60.51 -21.12 16.85
C VAL A 252 -61.34 -20.76 18.06
N VAL A 253 -62.53 -20.22 17.83
CA VAL A 253 -63.51 -19.94 18.88
C VAL A 253 -64.75 -20.79 18.61
N PHE A 254 -65.00 -21.77 19.45
CA PHE A 254 -66.26 -22.50 19.46
C PHE A 254 -67.29 -21.75 20.30
N THR A 255 -68.50 -21.61 19.76
CA THR A 255 -69.64 -20.99 20.42
C THR A 255 -70.80 -22.00 20.46
N GLY A 256 -71.26 -22.30 21.67
CA GLY A 256 -72.38 -23.17 21.97
C GLY A 256 -73.42 -22.43 22.80
N GLU A 257 -74.01 -23.12 23.78
CA GLU A 257 -75.10 -22.58 24.61
C GLU A 257 -74.83 -22.76 26.11
N ASP A 258 -75.18 -21.73 26.89
CA ASP A 258 -75.13 -21.78 28.35
C ASP A 258 -76.26 -22.66 28.89
N GLY A 259 -75.98 -23.41 29.95
CA GLY A 259 -76.99 -24.22 30.64
C GLY A 259 -76.51 -24.72 31.99
N HIS A 260 -77.44 -25.22 32.81
CA HIS A 260 -77.10 -25.75 34.14
C HIS A 260 -76.53 -27.18 34.01
N ALA A 261 -75.23 -27.33 34.28
CA ALA A 261 -74.47 -28.56 34.05
C ALA A 261 -75.04 -29.81 34.76
N ASN A 262 -75.72 -29.63 35.91
CA ASN A 262 -76.28 -30.75 36.67
C ASN A 262 -77.68 -31.19 36.25
N THR A 263 -78.46 -30.36 35.54
CA THR A 263 -79.89 -30.63 35.27
C THR A 263 -80.21 -30.72 33.79
N TYR A 264 -79.39 -30.13 32.93
CA TYR A 264 -79.58 -30.25 31.48
C TYR A 264 -79.22 -31.68 31.03
N PRO A 265 -80.02 -32.38 30.20
CA PRO A 265 -79.64 -33.71 29.68
C PRO A 265 -78.35 -33.68 28.88
N MET A 266 -77.61 -34.80 28.78
CA MET A 266 -76.39 -34.88 27.96
C MET A 266 -76.69 -34.79 26.45
N HIS A 267 -77.80 -35.39 26.02
CA HIS A 267 -78.26 -35.35 24.64
C HIS A 267 -78.72 -33.92 24.28
N GLY A 268 -78.15 -33.35 23.22
CA GLY A 268 -78.48 -31.99 22.75
C GLY A 268 -77.67 -30.86 23.39
N ARG A 269 -76.68 -31.15 24.25
CA ARG A 269 -75.77 -30.12 24.77
C ARG A 269 -74.85 -29.57 23.69
N ARG A 270 -74.79 -28.25 23.58
CA ARG A 270 -73.84 -27.51 22.76
C ARG A 270 -72.67 -27.03 23.63
N ASP A 271 -71.89 -27.99 24.14
CA ASP A 271 -70.76 -27.72 25.04
C ASP A 271 -69.48 -27.44 24.25
N ALA A 272 -69.04 -26.17 24.27
CA ALA A 272 -67.91 -25.68 23.50
C ALA A 272 -66.57 -26.25 24.00
N LEU A 273 -66.41 -26.50 25.30
CA LEU A 273 -65.18 -27.05 25.87
C LEU A 273 -65.01 -28.52 25.51
N THR A 274 -66.10 -29.29 25.48
CA THR A 274 -66.06 -30.68 25.02
C THR A 274 -65.68 -30.77 23.54
N GLY A 275 -66.23 -29.88 22.70
CA GLY A 275 -65.83 -29.77 21.29
C GLY A 275 -64.35 -29.42 21.16
N ALA A 276 -63.88 -28.41 21.89
CA ALA A 276 -62.49 -28.01 21.95
C ALA A 276 -61.58 -29.20 22.35
N ALA A 277 -61.88 -29.94 23.41
CA ALA A 277 -61.08 -31.08 23.86
C ALA A 277 -60.92 -32.16 22.78
N LYS A 278 -61.95 -32.42 21.97
CA LYS A 278 -61.85 -33.36 20.84
C LYS A 278 -60.94 -32.85 19.73
N LEU A 279 -60.96 -31.54 19.48
CA LEU A 279 -60.05 -30.92 18.52
C LEU A 279 -58.59 -31.06 18.97
N ILE A 280 -58.31 -30.90 20.27
CA ILE A 280 -56.96 -31.03 20.83
C ILE A 280 -56.37 -32.42 20.54
N ILE A 281 -57.15 -33.49 20.73
CA ILE A 281 -56.73 -34.87 20.42
C ILE A 281 -56.47 -35.04 18.91
N GLN A 282 -57.29 -34.42 18.07
CA GLN A 282 -57.12 -34.48 16.61
C GLN A 282 -55.88 -33.71 16.13
N LEU A 283 -55.53 -32.58 16.77
CA LEU A 283 -54.30 -31.83 16.49
C LEU A 283 -53.07 -32.71 16.72
N GLU A 284 -52.97 -33.34 17.89
CA GLU A 284 -51.85 -34.23 18.21
C GLU A 284 -51.73 -35.38 17.21
N THR A 285 -52.86 -36.02 16.89
CA THR A 285 -52.90 -37.11 15.89
C THR A 285 -52.44 -36.63 14.51
N LEU A 286 -52.84 -35.42 14.10
CA LEU A 286 -52.48 -34.83 12.82
C LEU A 286 -50.97 -34.58 12.70
N ALA A 287 -50.34 -34.06 13.75
CA ALA A 287 -48.90 -33.81 13.76
C ALA A 287 -48.10 -35.11 13.55
N TYR A 288 -48.43 -36.18 14.25
CA TYR A 288 -47.81 -37.50 14.03
C TYR A 288 -48.04 -38.02 12.62
N ALA A 289 -49.28 -37.94 12.11
CA ALA A 289 -49.63 -38.46 10.78
C ALA A 289 -48.95 -37.71 9.63
N ARG A 290 -48.65 -36.42 9.82
CA ARG A 290 -48.05 -35.54 8.81
C ARG A 290 -46.57 -35.30 9.02
N ASN A 291 -45.94 -35.93 10.01
CA ASN A 291 -44.54 -35.67 10.40
C ASN A 291 -44.27 -34.17 10.63
N GLY A 292 -45.24 -33.49 11.23
CA GLY A 292 -45.16 -32.10 11.65
C GLY A 292 -45.17 -31.97 13.17
N TYR A 293 -45.20 -30.73 13.65
CA TYR A 293 -45.29 -30.41 15.07
C TYR A 293 -46.51 -29.54 15.32
N THR A 294 -47.11 -29.67 16.50
CA THR A 294 -48.21 -28.81 16.95
C THR A 294 -48.27 -28.78 18.45
N THR A 295 -48.79 -27.70 19.01
CA THR A 295 -49.27 -27.65 20.38
C THR A 295 -50.38 -26.62 20.49
N VAL A 296 -51.25 -26.79 21.48
CA VAL A 296 -52.23 -25.79 21.87
C VAL A 296 -51.55 -24.88 22.88
N VAL A 297 -51.34 -23.62 22.51
CA VAL A 297 -50.59 -22.64 23.30
C VAL A 297 -51.46 -21.86 24.26
N SER A 298 -52.78 -21.79 24.02
CA SER A 298 -53.72 -21.12 24.93
C SER A 298 -55.14 -21.70 24.82
N ILE A 299 -55.82 -21.77 25.97
CA ILE A 299 -57.23 -22.16 26.09
C ILE A 299 -57.94 -21.16 27.00
N GLU A 300 -58.97 -20.50 26.49
CA GLU A 300 -59.89 -19.67 27.25
C GLU A 300 -61.30 -20.24 27.12
N SER A 301 -61.90 -20.68 28.23
CA SER A 301 -63.25 -21.24 28.27
C SER A 301 -64.12 -20.47 29.26
N GLY A 302 -65.38 -20.23 28.90
CA GLY A 302 -66.38 -19.64 29.78
C GLY A 302 -67.79 -20.17 29.52
N PRO A 303 -68.76 -19.84 30.41
CA PRO A 303 -68.64 -18.93 31.57
C PRO A 303 -67.97 -19.55 32.80
N ARG A 304 -67.41 -18.71 33.68
CA ARG A 304 -66.74 -19.11 34.93
C ARG A 304 -67.78 -19.35 36.04
N GLY A 305 -67.96 -20.59 36.48
CA GLY A 305 -68.91 -20.99 37.54
C GLY A 305 -68.88 -22.51 37.81
N THR A 306 -69.46 -22.98 38.92
CA THR A 306 -69.39 -24.39 39.36
C THR A 306 -70.46 -25.31 38.75
N ALA A 307 -71.44 -24.77 38.01
CA ALA A 307 -72.56 -25.54 37.47
C ALA A 307 -73.00 -25.08 36.06
N ASN A 308 -72.07 -24.58 35.24
CA ASN A 308 -72.37 -24.06 33.90
C ASN A 308 -71.77 -24.96 32.80
N ILE A 309 -72.58 -25.25 31.78
CA ILE A 309 -72.09 -25.75 30.49
C ILE A 309 -71.27 -24.63 29.84
N GLN A 310 -70.09 -24.95 29.30
CA GLN A 310 -69.22 -23.98 28.67
C GLN A 310 -69.77 -23.60 27.29
N SER A 311 -70.24 -22.37 27.11
CA SER A 311 -70.81 -21.88 25.86
C SER A 311 -69.80 -21.21 24.94
N LYS A 312 -68.61 -20.87 25.42
CA LYS A 312 -67.59 -20.26 24.58
C LYS A 312 -66.20 -20.75 24.95
N THR A 313 -65.50 -21.33 23.97
CA THR A 313 -64.14 -21.80 24.14
C THR A 313 -63.27 -21.32 22.99
N LYS A 314 -62.26 -20.51 23.30
CA LYS A 314 -61.20 -20.08 22.39
C LYS A 314 -59.97 -20.97 22.60
N LEU A 315 -59.43 -21.47 21.50
CA LEU A 315 -58.16 -22.18 21.44
C LEU A 315 -57.21 -21.42 20.51
N VAL A 316 -55.95 -21.28 20.93
CA VAL A 316 -54.86 -20.87 20.05
C VAL A 316 -53.88 -22.03 19.94
N PHE A 317 -53.52 -22.41 18.73
CA PHE A 317 -52.59 -23.52 18.45
C PHE A 317 -51.64 -23.19 17.31
N CYS A 318 -50.47 -23.80 17.31
CA CYS A 318 -49.49 -23.66 16.22
C CYS A 318 -49.38 -24.95 15.41
N LEU A 319 -49.09 -24.82 14.12
CA LEU A 319 -48.70 -25.92 13.23
C LEU A 319 -47.32 -25.61 12.69
N MET A 320 -46.42 -26.60 12.70
CA MET A 320 -45.06 -26.42 12.19
C MET A 320 -44.66 -27.58 11.28
N HIS A 321 -44.00 -27.28 10.17
CA HIS A 321 -43.55 -28.28 9.22
C HIS A 321 -42.33 -27.79 8.42
N LYS A 322 -41.40 -28.70 8.13
CA LYS A 322 -40.18 -28.40 7.33
C LYS A 322 -40.49 -28.02 5.89
N GLU A 323 -41.54 -28.59 5.31
CA GLU A 323 -41.96 -28.36 3.92
C GLU A 323 -43.26 -27.54 3.87
N ALA A 324 -43.31 -26.55 2.98
CA ALA A 324 -44.45 -25.63 2.85
C ALA A 324 -45.75 -26.38 2.51
N GLU A 325 -45.67 -27.38 1.63
CA GLU A 325 -46.83 -28.21 1.27
C GLU A 325 -47.38 -28.98 2.47
N GLY A 326 -46.50 -29.53 3.32
CA GLY A 326 -46.92 -30.21 4.54
C GLY A 326 -47.61 -29.26 5.53
N LEU A 327 -47.12 -28.03 5.68
CA LEU A 327 -47.74 -27.02 6.53
C LEU A 327 -49.16 -26.64 6.05
N GLU A 328 -49.31 -26.40 4.74
CA GLU A 328 -50.62 -26.09 4.14
C GLU A 328 -51.58 -27.28 4.22
N ASN A 329 -51.08 -28.50 4.02
CA ASN A 329 -51.89 -29.72 4.18
C ASN A 329 -52.37 -29.90 5.63
N MET A 330 -51.51 -29.66 6.63
CA MET A 330 -51.93 -29.66 8.04
C MET A 330 -52.99 -28.59 8.31
N GLY A 331 -52.84 -27.38 7.76
CA GLY A 331 -53.82 -26.31 7.86
C GLY A 331 -55.18 -26.68 7.26
N ALA A 332 -55.20 -27.32 6.09
CA ALA A 332 -56.42 -27.77 5.44
C ALA A 332 -57.10 -28.93 6.20
N ASP A 333 -56.31 -29.88 6.72
CA ASP A 333 -56.78 -31.01 7.50
C ASP A 333 -57.43 -30.55 8.81
N ILE A 334 -56.78 -29.62 9.54
CA ILE A 334 -57.34 -29.14 10.79
C ILE A 334 -58.62 -28.31 10.58
N ALA A 335 -58.70 -27.54 9.49
CA ALA A 335 -59.91 -26.80 9.17
C ALA A 335 -61.12 -27.75 8.96
N ARG A 336 -60.89 -28.90 8.32
CA ARG A 336 -61.92 -29.95 8.18
C ARG A 336 -62.28 -30.60 9.51
N SER A 337 -61.29 -30.87 10.36
CA SER A 337 -61.49 -31.36 11.72
C SER A 337 -62.34 -30.42 12.58
N ILE A 338 -62.05 -29.11 12.54
CA ILE A 338 -62.83 -28.09 13.24
C ILE A 338 -64.29 -28.11 12.78
N GLN A 339 -64.52 -28.13 11.46
CA GLN A 339 -65.86 -28.20 10.89
C GLN A 339 -66.60 -29.47 11.33
N GLY A 340 -65.91 -30.62 11.35
CA GLY A 340 -66.49 -31.90 11.79
C GLY A 340 -66.86 -31.91 13.27
N VAL A 341 -65.98 -31.37 14.13
CA VAL A 341 -66.25 -31.23 15.58
C VAL A 341 -67.42 -30.29 15.83
N ALA A 342 -67.45 -29.14 15.14
CA ALA A 342 -68.54 -28.19 15.22
C ALA A 342 -69.89 -28.83 14.85
N ALA A 343 -69.95 -29.52 13.71
CA ALA A 343 -71.17 -30.20 13.26
C ALA A 343 -71.62 -31.31 14.22
N MET A 344 -70.69 -32.10 14.77
CA MET A 344 -70.99 -33.19 15.71
C MET A 344 -71.61 -32.70 17.02
N HIS A 345 -71.22 -31.51 17.48
CA HIS A 345 -71.66 -30.93 18.75
C HIS A 345 -72.68 -29.79 18.58
N GLY A 346 -73.09 -29.51 17.34
CA GLY A 346 -73.95 -28.38 17.02
C GLY A 346 -73.32 -27.02 17.36
N LEU A 347 -71.99 -26.88 17.39
CA LEU A 347 -71.31 -25.62 17.75
C LEU A 347 -71.19 -24.70 16.53
N ASP A 348 -71.27 -23.40 16.76
CA ASP A 348 -70.78 -22.40 15.82
C ASP A 348 -69.27 -22.22 16.00
N TYR A 349 -68.55 -21.81 14.96
CA TYR A 349 -67.11 -21.55 15.09
C TYR A 349 -66.61 -20.40 14.23
N THR A 350 -65.55 -19.74 14.69
CA THR A 350 -64.69 -18.86 13.88
C THR A 350 -63.27 -19.41 13.88
N LEU A 351 -62.62 -19.44 12.71
CA LEU A 351 -61.23 -19.85 12.55
C LEU A 351 -60.44 -18.72 11.90
N ASN A 352 -59.43 -18.22 12.61
CA ASN A 352 -58.52 -17.19 12.14
C ASN A 352 -57.11 -17.76 12.04
N ARG A 353 -56.41 -17.52 10.93
CA ARG A 353 -54.96 -17.77 10.83
C ARG A 353 -54.25 -16.48 11.23
N LEU A 354 -53.69 -16.46 12.43
CA LEU A 354 -53.09 -15.28 13.03
C LEU A 354 -51.72 -14.96 12.43
N ILE A 355 -50.90 -16.00 12.22
CA ILE A 355 -49.55 -15.90 11.64
C ILE A 355 -49.38 -16.99 10.61
N HIS A 356 -48.67 -16.67 9.53
CA HIS A 356 -48.25 -17.64 8.54
C HIS A 356 -46.85 -17.31 8.03
N LEU A 357 -45.87 -18.04 8.53
CA LEU A 357 -44.47 -17.98 8.13
C LEU A 357 -44.14 -19.26 7.35
N PRO A 358 -43.91 -19.20 6.02
CA PRO A 358 -43.49 -20.38 5.27
C PRO A 358 -42.07 -20.81 5.69
N PRO A 359 -41.69 -22.10 5.50
CA PRO A 359 -40.30 -22.52 5.70
C PRO A 359 -39.40 -21.81 4.68
N GLY A 360 -38.15 -21.57 5.07
CA GLY A 360 -37.17 -20.89 4.22
C GLY A 360 -35.74 -21.18 4.64
N ASP A 361 -34.82 -20.74 3.79
CA ASP A 361 -33.38 -20.88 3.97
C ASP A 361 -32.74 -19.51 4.15
N PHE A 362 -31.65 -19.48 4.92
CA PHE A 362 -30.80 -18.30 5.01
C PHE A 362 -29.95 -18.13 3.74
N TRP A 363 -29.34 -16.96 3.58
CA TRP A 363 -28.58 -16.65 2.37
C TRP A 363 -27.28 -17.48 2.36
N PRO A 364 -26.98 -18.21 1.26
CA PRO A 364 -25.83 -19.13 1.21
C PRO A 364 -24.50 -18.49 1.64
N GLU A 365 -24.25 -17.25 1.23
CA GLU A 365 -23.04 -16.51 1.57
C GLU A 365 -22.87 -16.22 3.07
N ALA A 366 -23.98 -15.98 3.78
CA ALA A 366 -23.96 -15.67 5.19
C ALA A 366 -23.81 -16.98 5.99
N ILE A 367 -24.42 -18.07 5.49
CA ILE A 367 -24.18 -19.43 5.99
C ILE A 367 -22.70 -19.81 5.82
N ASP A 368 -22.12 -19.58 4.65
CA ASP A 368 -20.73 -19.92 4.35
C ASP A 368 -19.77 -19.12 5.25
N SER A 369 -20.04 -17.84 5.42
CA SER A 369 -19.35 -16.93 6.35
C SER A 369 -19.37 -17.46 7.79
N VAL A 370 -20.53 -17.87 8.31
CA VAL A 370 -20.64 -18.50 9.65
C VAL A 370 -19.97 -19.88 9.67
N ARG A 371 -20.11 -20.69 8.63
CA ARG A 371 -19.48 -22.02 8.54
C ARG A 371 -17.97 -21.91 8.64
N GLN A 372 -17.37 -20.99 7.90
CA GLN A 372 -15.94 -20.71 7.95
C GLN A 372 -15.52 -20.23 9.35
N ALA A 373 -16.33 -19.38 9.98
CA ALA A 373 -16.06 -18.89 11.33
C ALA A 373 -16.09 -19.98 12.40
N CYS A 374 -17.03 -20.92 12.29
CA CYS A 374 -17.18 -22.03 13.21
C CYS A 374 -16.07 -23.07 13.06
N GLY A 375 -15.48 -23.21 11.87
CA GLY A 375 -14.40 -24.16 11.59
C GLY A 375 -14.79 -25.61 11.94
N ASP A 376 -13.84 -26.37 12.48
CA ASP A 376 -14.02 -27.77 12.89
C ASP A 376 -14.87 -27.92 14.17
N LYS A 377 -15.13 -26.83 14.91
CA LYS A 377 -16.00 -26.81 16.08
C LYS A 377 -17.49 -26.72 15.73
N GLY A 378 -17.82 -26.45 14.47
CA GLY A 378 -19.19 -26.29 14.00
C GLY A 378 -19.83 -27.54 13.38
N ILE A 379 -21.16 -27.56 13.32
CA ILE A 379 -21.96 -28.39 12.40
C ILE A 379 -23.11 -27.58 11.78
N GLY A 380 -23.67 -28.08 10.67
CA GLY A 380 -24.91 -27.54 10.12
C GLY A 380 -26.10 -27.90 10.98
N SER A 381 -27.04 -26.96 11.15
CA SER A 381 -28.29 -27.14 11.88
C SER A 381 -29.43 -26.37 11.21
N ARG A 382 -30.67 -26.58 11.66
CA ARG A 382 -31.84 -25.77 11.28
C ARG A 382 -32.61 -25.35 12.52
N THR A 383 -33.16 -24.15 12.48
CA THR A 383 -34.07 -23.70 13.54
C THR A 383 -35.47 -24.25 13.32
N GLY A 384 -36.11 -24.67 14.41
CA GLY A 384 -37.50 -25.15 14.40
C GLY A 384 -38.54 -24.03 14.40
N THR A 385 -38.13 -22.79 14.65
CA THR A 385 -39.00 -21.62 14.83
C THR A 385 -38.51 -20.40 14.02
N GLY A 386 -39.28 -19.33 14.01
CA GLY A 386 -38.87 -18.02 13.48
C GLY A 386 -38.07 -17.26 14.54
N HIS A 387 -37.17 -16.41 14.06
CA HIS A 387 -36.29 -15.51 14.82
C HIS A 387 -36.33 -14.12 14.19
N ASP A 388 -35.78 -13.09 14.82
CA ASP A 388 -35.64 -11.78 14.19
C ASP A 388 -34.85 -11.85 12.87
N SER A 389 -33.84 -12.72 12.81
CA SER A 389 -33.12 -13.03 11.57
C SER A 389 -34.00 -13.55 10.44
N THR A 390 -35.13 -14.20 10.74
CA THR A 390 -36.07 -14.63 9.71
C THR A 390 -36.68 -13.43 8.97
N MET A 391 -36.90 -12.32 9.67
CA MET A 391 -37.40 -11.08 9.08
C MET A 391 -36.30 -10.31 8.34
N THR A 392 -35.08 -10.22 8.90
CA THR A 392 -33.97 -9.54 8.21
C THR A 392 -33.54 -10.27 6.95
N SER A 393 -33.66 -11.61 6.91
CA SER A 393 -33.36 -12.43 5.74
C SER A 393 -34.23 -12.07 4.51
N LEU A 394 -35.39 -11.42 4.72
CA LEU A 394 -36.21 -10.91 3.62
C LEU A 394 -35.59 -9.67 2.92
N LYS A 395 -34.58 -9.04 3.53
CA LYS A 395 -34.04 -7.74 3.11
C LYS A 395 -32.53 -7.74 2.85
N CYS A 396 -31.74 -8.48 3.62
CA CYS A 396 -30.28 -8.53 3.46
C CYS A 396 -29.71 -9.93 3.75
N PRO A 397 -28.48 -10.23 3.30
CA PRO A 397 -27.75 -11.42 3.72
C PRO A 397 -27.81 -11.60 5.23
N THR A 398 -28.31 -12.74 5.69
CA THR A 398 -28.52 -13.00 7.11
C THR A 398 -28.03 -14.40 7.43
N GLY A 399 -27.27 -14.53 8.52
CA GLY A 399 -26.75 -15.80 9.02
C GLY A 399 -26.99 -15.95 10.52
N MET A 400 -27.24 -17.17 10.96
CA MET A 400 -27.45 -17.48 12.38
C MET A 400 -26.42 -18.50 12.87
N ILE A 401 -26.04 -18.33 14.14
CA ILE A 401 -25.09 -19.17 14.85
C ILE A 401 -25.80 -19.78 16.05
N PHE A 402 -25.89 -21.11 16.09
CA PHE A 402 -26.34 -21.81 17.29
C PHE A 402 -25.20 -22.09 18.24
N VAL A 403 -25.49 -21.93 19.54
CA VAL A 403 -24.66 -22.35 20.65
C VAL A 403 -25.30 -23.56 21.30
N ARG A 404 -24.50 -24.60 21.57
CA ARG A 404 -24.97 -25.85 22.18
C ARG A 404 -25.74 -25.59 23.47
N SER A 405 -26.93 -26.18 23.59
CA SER A 405 -27.78 -26.12 24.79
C SER A 405 -27.96 -27.51 25.38
N LYS A 406 -27.91 -27.61 26.71
CA LYS A 406 -28.09 -28.87 27.43
C LYS A 406 -29.50 -29.40 27.22
N ASP A 407 -29.60 -30.67 26.81
CA ASP A 407 -30.86 -31.36 26.53
C ASP A 407 -31.75 -30.67 25.46
N GLY A 408 -31.22 -29.67 24.73
CA GLY A 408 -31.97 -28.87 23.74
C GLY A 408 -33.12 -28.08 24.31
N ILE A 409 -33.06 -27.73 25.60
CA ILE A 409 -34.14 -27.05 26.31
C ILE A 409 -34.03 -25.53 26.07
N SER A 410 -35.13 -24.92 25.62
CA SER A 410 -35.35 -23.46 25.59
C SER A 410 -36.69 -23.10 26.24
N HIS A 411 -37.01 -21.80 26.39
CA HIS A 411 -38.27 -21.31 27.00
C HIS A 411 -38.55 -21.86 28.40
N SER A 412 -37.49 -22.21 29.13
CA SER A 412 -37.58 -22.90 30.41
C SER A 412 -36.48 -22.46 31.35
N ALA A 413 -36.80 -22.40 32.65
CA ALA A 413 -35.82 -22.18 33.72
C ALA A 413 -34.66 -23.19 33.73
N LYS A 414 -34.82 -24.34 33.05
CA LYS A 414 -33.79 -25.38 32.92
C LYS A 414 -32.82 -25.17 31.75
N GLU A 415 -33.06 -24.18 30.90
CA GLU A 415 -32.17 -23.83 29.79
C GLU A 415 -30.75 -23.58 30.29
N TRP A 416 -29.77 -24.18 29.62
CA TRP A 416 -28.38 -24.11 30.04
C TRP A 416 -27.41 -24.29 28.88
N SER A 417 -26.63 -23.25 28.60
CA SER A 417 -25.38 -23.32 27.82
C SER A 417 -24.22 -23.00 28.75
N ASN A 418 -23.11 -23.74 28.62
CA ASN A 418 -21.93 -23.47 29.44
C ASN A 418 -21.15 -22.25 28.90
N GLU A 419 -20.26 -21.73 29.73
CA GLU A 419 -19.43 -20.56 29.43
C GLU A 419 -18.58 -20.73 28.16
N GLN A 420 -17.95 -21.89 27.97
CA GLN A 420 -17.09 -22.14 26.83
C GLN A 420 -17.88 -22.11 25.52
N ASP A 421 -19.04 -22.78 25.48
CA ASP A 421 -19.89 -22.82 24.28
C ASP A 421 -20.40 -21.41 23.93
N CYS A 422 -20.75 -20.60 24.93
CA CYS A 422 -21.13 -19.19 24.74
C CYS A 422 -19.97 -18.37 24.15
N ALA A 423 -18.74 -18.58 24.64
CA ALA A 423 -17.56 -17.91 24.12
C ALA A 423 -17.25 -18.32 22.66
N GLU A 424 -17.40 -19.59 22.31
CA GLU A 424 -17.25 -20.05 20.92
C GLU A 424 -18.30 -19.42 20.00
N GLY A 425 -19.54 -19.27 20.47
CA GLY A 425 -20.61 -18.57 19.73
C GLY A 425 -20.26 -17.11 19.43
N ALA A 426 -19.77 -16.37 20.43
CA ALA A 426 -19.32 -15.00 20.26
C ALA A 426 -18.08 -14.89 19.35
N LEU A 427 -17.16 -15.85 19.44
CA LEU A 427 -15.99 -15.89 18.57
C LEU A 427 -16.38 -16.14 17.10
N ALA A 428 -17.28 -17.10 16.86
CA ALA A 428 -17.80 -17.37 15.52
C ALA A 428 -18.51 -16.14 14.93
N LEU A 429 -19.25 -15.38 15.74
CA LEU A 429 -19.89 -14.12 15.33
C LEU A 429 -18.87 -13.10 14.81
N GLY A 430 -17.74 -12.92 15.51
CA GLY A 430 -16.70 -11.98 15.08
C GLY A 430 -15.89 -12.46 13.86
N ARG A 431 -15.69 -13.77 13.72
CA ARG A 431 -14.91 -14.40 12.64
C ARG A 431 -15.61 -14.50 11.29
N ALA A 432 -16.94 -14.55 11.28
CA ALA A 432 -17.75 -14.67 10.07
C ALA A 432 -17.46 -13.55 9.05
N ALA A 433 -16.79 -12.48 9.46
CA ALA A 433 -16.39 -11.38 8.61
C ALA A 433 -14.99 -11.50 7.91
N ILE A 434 -14.36 -12.69 7.62
CA ILE A 434 -13.00 -12.83 6.92
C ILE A 434 -12.83 -13.78 5.68
N ILE A 435 -11.89 -13.55 4.69
CA ILE A 435 -11.47 -14.49 3.58
C ILE A 435 -10.08 -15.13 3.84
N GLN A 436 -10.00 -16.44 4.06
CA GLN A 436 -8.76 -17.22 4.24
C GLN A 436 -9.07 -18.73 4.25
N GLY A 437 -8.09 -19.56 3.90
CA GLY A 437 -8.18 -21.02 4.03
C GLY A 437 -7.31 -21.58 5.16
N PRO A 438 -7.35 -22.90 5.42
CA PRO A 438 -6.58 -23.50 6.51
C PRO A 438 -5.07 -23.43 6.31
N GLN A 439 -4.58 -23.31 5.07
CA GLN A 439 -3.15 -23.30 4.74
C GLN A 439 -2.76 -22.20 3.75
N TYR A 440 -3.70 -21.35 3.33
CA TYR A 440 -3.41 -20.27 2.39
C TYR A 440 -4.10 -18.96 2.76
N ARG A 441 -3.48 -17.85 2.37
CA ARG A 441 -4.01 -16.49 2.51
C ARG A 441 -3.72 -15.67 1.26
N PHE A 442 -4.72 -14.95 0.74
CA PHE A 442 -4.55 -13.98 -0.33
C PHE A 442 -4.94 -12.60 0.20
N THR A 443 -4.01 -11.65 0.11
CA THR A 443 -4.20 -10.27 0.57
C THR A 443 -3.99 -9.33 -0.61
N LEU A 444 -5.07 -8.74 -1.11
CA LEU A 444 -4.98 -7.74 -2.17
C LEU A 444 -4.62 -6.39 -1.55
N LEU A 445 -3.41 -5.93 -1.85
CA LEU A 445 -2.88 -4.64 -1.39
C LEU A 445 -3.33 -3.52 -2.32
N SER A 446 -3.47 -3.77 -3.61
CA SER A 446 -4.12 -2.83 -4.55
C SER A 446 -4.80 -3.59 -5.68
N GLU A 447 -5.44 -2.89 -6.61
CA GLU A 447 -6.05 -3.53 -7.79
C GLU A 447 -4.99 -4.20 -8.69
N ARG A 448 -3.71 -3.88 -8.46
CA ARG A 448 -2.54 -4.33 -9.24
C ARG A 448 -1.43 -4.95 -8.37
N LEU A 449 -1.65 -5.18 -7.08
CA LEU A 449 -0.67 -5.78 -6.19
C LEU A 449 -1.37 -6.75 -5.24
N ILE A 450 -0.90 -7.99 -5.22
CA ILE A 450 -1.42 -9.04 -4.36
C ILE A 450 -0.29 -9.75 -3.63
N ARG A 451 -0.44 -9.88 -2.32
CA ARG A 451 0.34 -10.78 -1.48
C ARG A 451 -0.40 -12.12 -1.39
N PHE A 452 0.32 -13.22 -1.52
CA PHE A 452 -0.24 -14.55 -1.40
C PHE A 452 0.70 -15.45 -0.62
N GLU A 453 0.11 -16.19 0.31
CA GLU A 453 0.82 -16.95 1.31
C GLU A 453 0.29 -18.38 1.38
N TRP A 454 1.19 -19.31 1.63
CA TRP A 454 0.87 -20.69 1.96
C TRP A 454 1.75 -21.13 3.13
N ALA A 455 1.18 -21.84 4.10
CA ALA A 455 1.92 -22.34 5.25
C ALA A 455 1.38 -23.73 5.64
N GLU A 456 2.27 -24.70 5.82
CA GLU A 456 1.89 -26.08 6.16
C GLU A 456 1.09 -26.15 7.48
N ASP A 457 1.44 -25.31 8.45
CA ASP A 457 0.83 -25.19 9.77
C ASP A 457 -0.39 -24.25 9.82
N GLY A 458 -0.74 -23.62 8.69
CA GLY A 458 -1.80 -22.61 8.62
C GLY A 458 -1.50 -21.30 9.35
N GLN A 459 -0.26 -21.08 9.77
CA GLN A 459 0.16 -19.90 10.53
C GLN A 459 0.94 -18.94 9.64
N PHE A 460 0.29 -17.82 9.29
CA PHE A 460 0.85 -16.79 8.42
C PHE A 460 1.66 -15.76 9.20
N GLU A 461 2.37 -14.89 8.47
CA GLU A 461 3.27 -13.91 9.05
C GLU A 461 2.75 -12.49 8.80
N ASP A 462 2.55 -11.73 9.86
CA ASP A 462 2.08 -10.34 9.77
C ASP A 462 3.09 -9.31 10.26
N ARG A 463 4.16 -9.76 10.93
CA ARG A 463 5.28 -8.88 11.27
C ARG A 463 5.89 -8.25 10.02
N ALA A 464 6.43 -7.04 10.16
CA ALA A 464 7.16 -6.38 9.11
C ALA A 464 8.35 -7.24 8.69
N SER A 465 8.58 -7.38 7.39
CA SER A 465 9.78 -8.01 6.87
C SER A 465 10.78 -6.97 6.38
N THR A 466 12.01 -7.41 6.15
CA THR A 466 13.06 -6.56 5.56
C THR A 466 12.69 -6.08 4.15
N PHE A 467 11.84 -6.79 3.42
CA PHE A 467 11.22 -6.27 2.21
C PHE A 467 9.97 -5.42 2.49
N ALA A 468 8.96 -5.98 3.16
CA ALA A 468 7.63 -5.40 3.33
C ALA A 468 7.41 -4.86 4.75
N ILE A 469 7.57 -3.54 4.90
CA ILE A 469 7.37 -2.83 6.17
C ILE A 469 5.97 -2.19 6.28
N ASN A 470 5.25 -2.08 5.16
CA ASN A 470 3.89 -1.57 5.12
C ASN A 470 3.00 -2.49 4.27
N ARG A 471 1.84 -2.86 4.82
CA ARG A 471 0.78 -3.62 4.13
C ARG A 471 -0.59 -2.97 4.27
N GLU A 472 -0.63 -1.74 4.81
CA GLU A 472 -1.84 -0.96 4.94
C GLU A 472 -2.06 -0.17 3.65
N PHE A 473 -3.04 -0.60 2.87
CA PHE A 473 -3.41 0.02 1.60
C PHE A 473 -4.92 0.30 1.56
N PRO A 474 -5.37 1.31 0.78
CA PRO A 474 -6.78 1.47 0.47
C PRO A 474 -7.34 0.20 -0.17
N LYS A 475 -8.53 -0.23 0.26
CA LYS A 475 -9.11 -1.50 -0.21
C LYS A 475 -9.38 -1.47 -1.72
N PRO A 476 -8.81 -2.41 -2.51
CA PRO A 476 -9.09 -2.51 -3.94
C PRO A 476 -10.46 -3.14 -4.23
N ASN A 477 -10.99 -2.89 -5.44
CA ASN A 477 -12.18 -3.58 -5.92
C ASN A 477 -11.82 -4.99 -6.42
N PHE A 478 -12.50 -6.01 -5.92
CA PHE A 478 -12.34 -7.39 -6.37
C PHE A 478 -13.58 -8.25 -6.08
N ARG A 479 -13.66 -9.41 -6.73
CA ARG A 479 -14.67 -10.45 -6.51
C ARG A 479 -13.98 -11.77 -6.21
N VAL A 480 -14.54 -12.54 -5.27
CA VAL A 480 -14.08 -13.91 -4.98
C VAL A 480 -15.17 -14.90 -5.37
N VAL A 481 -14.75 -16.03 -5.96
CA VAL A 481 -15.60 -17.20 -6.21
C VAL A 481 -14.90 -18.37 -5.54
N ASP A 482 -15.54 -18.96 -4.54
CA ASP A 482 -14.96 -20.03 -3.73
C ASP A 482 -15.75 -21.33 -3.96
N GLY A 483 -15.14 -22.28 -4.70
CA GLY A 483 -15.72 -23.60 -5.02
C GLY A 483 -14.68 -24.70 -4.85
N ASP A 484 -14.59 -25.65 -5.78
CA ASP A 484 -13.47 -26.62 -5.81
C ASP A 484 -12.12 -25.90 -6.01
N GLU A 485 -12.15 -24.82 -6.80
CA GLU A 485 -11.05 -23.85 -6.90
C GLU A 485 -11.49 -22.51 -6.28
N LEU A 486 -10.54 -21.80 -5.68
CA LEU A 486 -10.66 -20.40 -5.31
C LEU A 486 -10.30 -19.53 -6.51
N GLN A 487 -11.18 -18.59 -6.86
CA GLN A 487 -10.90 -17.55 -7.83
C GLN A 487 -10.96 -16.17 -7.19
N VAL A 488 -9.94 -15.35 -7.42
CA VAL A 488 -9.92 -13.94 -7.02
C VAL A 488 -9.80 -13.07 -8.26
N ILE A 489 -10.72 -12.13 -8.43
CA ILE A 489 -10.97 -11.45 -9.71
C ILE A 489 -10.92 -9.94 -9.50
N THR A 490 -10.01 -9.26 -10.21
CA THR A 490 -9.92 -7.79 -10.30
C THR A 490 -10.09 -7.33 -11.74
N ASP A 491 -10.08 -6.01 -11.96
CA ASP A 491 -10.06 -5.44 -13.31
C ASP A 491 -8.73 -5.71 -14.06
N HIS A 492 -7.68 -6.12 -13.34
CA HIS A 492 -6.34 -6.34 -13.90
C HIS A 492 -5.93 -7.81 -13.99
N PHE A 493 -6.39 -8.65 -13.06
CA PHE A 493 -6.01 -10.07 -13.01
C PHE A 493 -7.10 -10.98 -12.44
N LEU A 494 -6.98 -12.27 -12.75
CA LEU A 494 -7.75 -13.38 -12.22
C LEU A 494 -6.76 -14.39 -11.62
N VAL A 495 -6.94 -14.72 -10.34
CA VAL A 495 -6.26 -15.84 -9.67
C VAL A 495 -7.13 -17.08 -9.82
N SER A 496 -6.55 -18.22 -10.18
CA SER A 496 -7.16 -19.55 -10.05
C SER A 496 -6.28 -20.38 -9.13
N TYR A 497 -6.87 -20.90 -8.05
CA TYR A 497 -6.14 -21.62 -7.01
C TYR A 497 -6.86 -22.89 -6.56
N THR A 498 -6.23 -24.05 -6.68
CA THR A 498 -6.84 -25.36 -6.40
C THR A 498 -6.83 -25.77 -4.93
N LYS A 499 -6.49 -24.87 -4.00
CA LYS A 499 -6.42 -25.14 -2.54
C LYS A 499 -5.35 -26.15 -2.11
N GLU A 500 -4.43 -26.49 -3.00
CA GLU A 500 -3.25 -27.33 -2.75
C GLU A 500 -2.00 -26.48 -2.53
N LYS A 501 -0.93 -27.05 -1.99
CA LYS A 501 0.37 -26.36 -1.89
C LYS A 501 0.75 -25.66 -3.20
N PHE A 502 1.25 -24.42 -3.13
CA PHE A 502 1.59 -23.62 -4.31
C PHE A 502 2.57 -24.36 -5.24
N SER A 503 2.18 -24.46 -6.50
CA SER A 503 2.88 -25.14 -7.59
C SER A 503 2.42 -24.54 -8.93
N PRO A 504 3.11 -24.81 -10.05
CA PRO A 504 2.67 -24.35 -11.36
C PRO A 504 1.28 -24.84 -11.77
N GLN A 505 0.80 -25.94 -11.17
CA GLN A 505 -0.52 -26.54 -11.41
C GLN A 505 -1.59 -25.97 -10.49
N SER A 506 -1.25 -25.69 -9.22
CA SER A 506 -2.22 -25.30 -8.20
C SER A 506 -2.48 -23.80 -8.13
N LEU A 507 -1.54 -22.94 -8.53
CA LEU A 507 -1.70 -21.47 -8.48
C LEU A 507 -1.33 -20.82 -9.81
N VAL A 508 -2.33 -20.19 -10.43
CA VAL A 508 -2.22 -19.55 -11.74
C VAL A 508 -2.82 -18.14 -11.71
N PHE A 509 -2.11 -17.18 -12.28
CA PHE A 509 -2.57 -15.81 -12.48
C PHE A 509 -2.78 -15.53 -13.96
N HIS A 510 -3.98 -15.11 -14.31
CA HIS A 510 -4.36 -14.65 -15.64
C HIS A 510 -4.45 -13.13 -15.63
N PHE A 511 -3.97 -12.47 -16.68
CA PHE A 511 -3.95 -11.01 -16.76
C PHE A 511 -4.91 -10.53 -17.85
N ASN A 512 -5.64 -9.45 -17.58
CA ASN A 512 -6.65 -8.92 -18.52
C ASN A 512 -6.02 -8.13 -19.69
N GLY A 513 -4.78 -7.65 -19.53
CA GLY A 513 -4.06 -6.88 -20.55
C GLY A 513 -3.34 -7.75 -21.60
N LYS A 514 -3.41 -7.36 -22.87
CA LYS A 514 -2.60 -7.95 -23.96
C LYS A 514 -1.16 -7.40 -23.94
N SER A 515 -0.38 -7.71 -22.91
CA SER A 515 1.01 -7.24 -22.77
C SER A 515 1.99 -7.95 -23.72
N ILE A 516 1.65 -9.16 -24.18
CA ILE A 516 2.38 -10.00 -25.15
C ILE A 516 1.41 -10.65 -26.15
N LYS A 517 1.88 -10.99 -27.36
CA LYS A 517 1.05 -11.44 -28.50
C LYS A 517 0.11 -12.63 -28.20
N TYR A 518 0.49 -13.51 -27.26
CA TYR A 518 -0.28 -14.73 -26.94
C TYR A 518 -0.88 -14.74 -25.53
N GLY A 519 -0.74 -13.66 -24.74
CA GLY A 519 -1.31 -13.55 -23.39
C GLY A 519 -1.08 -14.79 -22.51
N SER A 520 0.14 -14.97 -21.98
CA SER A 520 0.44 -16.14 -21.15
C SER A 520 0.08 -15.86 -19.68
N PRO A 521 -0.63 -16.77 -18.99
CA PRO A 521 -0.78 -16.69 -17.55
C PRO A 521 0.57 -16.89 -16.86
N TRP A 522 0.75 -16.25 -15.70
CA TRP A 522 1.87 -16.56 -14.82
C TRP A 522 1.49 -17.75 -13.95
N ARG A 523 2.44 -18.67 -13.76
CA ARG A 523 2.27 -19.86 -12.91
C ARG A 523 3.30 -19.83 -11.80
N PHE A 524 2.88 -20.16 -10.59
CA PHE A 524 3.78 -20.17 -9.44
C PHE A 524 5.02 -21.05 -9.71
N GLY A 525 6.21 -20.55 -9.38
CA GLY A 525 7.49 -21.25 -9.57
C GLY A 525 8.01 -21.30 -11.01
N THR A 526 7.34 -20.66 -11.98
CA THR A 526 7.88 -20.51 -13.34
C THR A 526 8.77 -19.26 -13.45
N PRO A 527 9.86 -19.31 -14.24
CA PRO A 527 10.74 -18.14 -14.44
C PRO A 527 9.97 -16.92 -14.95
N ALA A 528 10.35 -15.74 -14.49
CA ALA A 528 9.81 -14.47 -14.96
C ALA A 528 10.37 -14.13 -16.35
N GLU A 529 9.91 -14.83 -17.39
CA GLU A 529 10.25 -14.52 -18.77
C GLU A 529 9.98 -13.03 -19.05
N PHE A 530 10.94 -12.35 -19.70
CA PHE A 530 10.88 -10.92 -20.04
C PHE A 530 10.99 -9.91 -18.88
N ASN A 531 11.46 -10.31 -17.69
CA ASN A 531 11.89 -9.37 -16.65
C ASN A 531 12.94 -8.39 -17.22
N LEU A 532 12.85 -7.12 -16.84
CA LEU A 532 13.72 -6.05 -17.34
C LEU A 532 14.97 -5.84 -16.46
N GLY A 533 15.21 -6.72 -15.49
CA GLY A 533 16.30 -6.64 -14.54
C GLY A 533 16.04 -5.64 -13.41
N GLY A 534 16.84 -5.73 -12.36
CA GLY A 534 16.89 -4.77 -11.25
C GLY A 534 18.30 -4.22 -11.08
N THR A 535 19.03 -4.74 -10.09
CA THR A 535 20.45 -4.45 -9.92
C THR A 535 21.16 -5.62 -9.25
N ALA A 536 22.49 -5.65 -9.34
CA ALA A 536 23.32 -6.61 -8.63
C ALA A 536 23.74 -6.08 -7.25
N ARG A 537 24.04 -6.99 -6.32
CA ARG A 537 24.60 -6.63 -5.00
C ARG A 537 25.91 -5.85 -5.13
N THR A 538 26.74 -6.25 -6.09
CA THR A 538 28.08 -5.72 -6.34
C THR A 538 28.57 -6.11 -7.74
N LEU A 539 29.50 -5.32 -8.27
CA LEU A 539 30.29 -5.54 -9.47
C LEU A 539 31.77 -5.83 -9.14
N ASP A 540 32.08 -6.29 -7.92
CA ASP A 540 33.45 -6.63 -7.53
C ASP A 540 34.04 -7.66 -8.51
N GLY A 541 35.12 -7.27 -9.18
CA GLY A 541 35.81 -8.12 -10.15
C GLY A 541 35.07 -8.34 -11.47
N VAL A 542 33.95 -7.64 -11.71
CA VAL A 542 33.19 -7.71 -12.97
C VAL A 542 33.82 -6.81 -14.04
N ASP A 543 33.97 -7.35 -15.25
CA ASP A 543 34.43 -6.64 -16.45
C ASP A 543 33.31 -6.61 -17.50
N GLY A 544 32.56 -5.51 -17.54
CA GLY A 544 31.38 -5.36 -18.39
C GLY A 544 30.08 -5.92 -17.79
N ARG A 545 29.19 -6.43 -18.65
CA ARG A 545 27.81 -6.79 -18.28
C ARG A 545 27.75 -8.08 -17.44
N CYS A 546 27.00 -8.05 -16.35
CA CYS A 546 26.69 -9.22 -15.51
C CYS A 546 25.18 -9.52 -15.43
N ASP A 547 24.82 -10.50 -14.60
CA ASP A 547 23.43 -10.71 -14.20
C ASP A 547 22.97 -9.56 -13.29
N MET A 548 21.82 -8.98 -13.61
CA MET A 548 21.23 -7.82 -12.94
C MET A 548 20.16 -8.20 -11.92
N GLY A 549 19.99 -9.50 -11.66
CA GLY A 549 18.90 -10.00 -10.84
C GLY A 549 17.53 -9.61 -11.40
N GLU A 550 16.49 -9.81 -10.59
CA GLU A 550 15.13 -9.46 -10.98
C GLU A 550 14.74 -8.08 -10.43
N GLY A 551 14.04 -7.29 -11.24
CA GLY A 551 13.35 -6.08 -10.81
C GLY A 551 11.84 -6.29 -10.71
N VAL A 552 11.10 -5.26 -10.30
CA VAL A 552 9.62 -5.30 -10.32
C VAL A 552 9.04 -5.01 -11.71
N LEU A 553 9.88 -4.82 -12.74
CA LEU A 553 9.47 -4.46 -14.10
C LEU A 553 9.72 -5.58 -15.11
N SER A 554 8.78 -5.78 -16.04
CA SER A 554 8.78 -6.84 -17.05
C SER A 554 7.97 -6.44 -18.28
N LYS A 555 8.36 -6.92 -19.47
CA LYS A 555 7.52 -6.76 -20.68
C LYS A 555 6.26 -7.63 -20.63
N ALA A 556 6.25 -8.69 -19.81
CA ALA A 556 5.06 -9.53 -19.59
C ALA A 556 3.97 -8.78 -18.80
N GLY A 557 4.36 -7.73 -18.08
CA GLY A 557 3.47 -6.85 -17.31
C GLY A 557 3.11 -7.35 -15.92
N TYR A 558 3.93 -8.27 -15.42
CA TYR A 558 3.93 -8.68 -14.03
C TYR A 558 5.36 -8.94 -13.53
N ALA A 559 5.55 -8.88 -12.22
CA ALA A 559 6.79 -9.30 -11.57
C ALA A 559 6.49 -9.87 -10.19
N VAL A 560 7.36 -10.74 -9.69
CA VAL A 560 7.19 -11.44 -8.41
C VAL A 560 8.33 -11.04 -7.49
N ILE A 561 8.03 -10.81 -6.21
CA ILE A 561 9.03 -10.81 -5.15
C ILE A 561 8.68 -11.95 -4.19
N ASP A 562 9.64 -12.85 -4.02
CA ASP A 562 9.58 -13.91 -3.01
C ASP A 562 10.15 -13.39 -1.68
N ASP A 563 9.26 -13.11 -0.74
CA ASP A 563 9.59 -12.61 0.60
C ASP A 563 9.80 -13.77 1.60
N SER A 564 9.63 -15.03 1.20
CA SER A 564 9.56 -16.20 2.09
C SER A 564 10.82 -16.44 2.93
N LYS A 565 11.95 -15.85 2.53
CA LYS A 565 13.26 -16.03 3.18
C LYS A 565 13.79 -14.77 3.85
N SER A 566 13.08 -13.65 3.72
CA SER A 566 13.55 -12.39 4.31
C SER A 566 13.46 -12.42 5.83
N MET A 567 14.31 -11.64 6.49
CA MET A 567 14.25 -11.45 7.94
C MET A 567 12.99 -10.65 8.32
N LEU A 568 12.49 -10.86 9.53
CA LEU A 568 11.37 -10.12 10.10
C LEU A 568 11.84 -9.12 11.16
N PHE A 569 10.96 -8.21 11.57
CA PHE A 569 11.13 -7.39 12.76
C PHE A 569 10.22 -7.87 13.88
N ASP A 570 10.73 -7.91 15.10
CA ASP A 570 9.94 -8.14 16.31
C ASP A 570 9.32 -6.84 16.84
N ASP A 571 8.55 -6.94 17.93
CA ASP A 571 7.85 -5.81 18.56
C ASP A 571 8.81 -4.75 19.14
N SER A 572 10.09 -5.10 19.33
CA SER A 572 11.13 -4.15 19.75
C SER A 572 11.75 -3.39 18.57
N GLY A 573 11.40 -3.78 17.33
CA GLY A 573 12.00 -3.27 16.11
C GLY A 573 13.36 -3.90 15.78
N PHE A 574 13.74 -5.00 16.45
CA PHE A 574 14.95 -5.74 16.13
C PHE A 574 14.64 -6.93 15.21
N VAL A 575 15.67 -7.51 14.59
CA VAL A 575 15.49 -8.58 13.62
C VAL A 575 15.18 -9.94 14.26
N ALA A 576 14.22 -10.65 13.66
CA ALA A 576 13.74 -11.94 14.10
C ALA A 576 13.68 -12.95 12.93
N PRO A 577 13.91 -14.25 13.19
CA PRO A 577 13.74 -15.27 12.17
C PRO A 577 12.26 -15.49 11.84
N ARG A 578 12.01 -15.97 10.62
CA ARG A 578 10.71 -16.54 10.25
C ARG A 578 10.46 -17.82 11.03
N ARG A 579 9.18 -18.15 11.22
CA ARG A 579 8.76 -19.44 11.78
C ARG A 579 9.30 -20.60 10.93
N SER A 580 9.62 -21.73 11.56
CA SER A 580 10.08 -22.93 10.86
C SER A 580 8.96 -23.59 10.04
N GLY A 581 9.31 -24.58 9.21
CA GLY A 581 8.35 -25.29 8.34
C GLY A 581 8.28 -24.71 6.93
N ASP A 582 7.58 -25.43 6.05
CA ASP A 582 7.44 -25.06 4.65
C ASP A 582 6.38 -23.97 4.47
N ARG A 583 6.79 -22.86 3.85
CA ARG A 583 5.97 -21.66 3.74
C ARG A 583 6.36 -20.82 2.52
N PHE A 584 5.37 -20.17 1.94
CA PHE A 584 5.50 -19.16 0.90
C PHE A 584 4.87 -17.85 1.35
N ASP A 585 5.54 -16.74 1.09
CA ASP A 585 5.08 -15.38 1.33
C ASP A 585 5.58 -14.55 0.15
N CYS A 586 4.70 -14.32 -0.82
CA CYS A 586 5.09 -13.78 -2.12
C CYS A 586 4.20 -12.60 -2.50
N TYR A 587 4.76 -11.69 -3.30
CA TYR A 587 4.07 -10.50 -3.82
C TYR A 587 4.10 -10.57 -5.34
N LEU A 588 2.94 -10.43 -5.98
CA LEU A 588 2.82 -10.32 -7.43
C LEU A 588 2.36 -8.91 -7.80
N PHE A 589 3.20 -8.22 -8.55
CA PHE A 589 2.93 -6.93 -9.16
C PHE A 589 2.26 -7.17 -10.52
N CYS A 590 1.08 -6.60 -10.75
CA CYS A 590 0.20 -6.82 -11.91
C CYS A 590 -0.13 -5.50 -12.63
N TYR A 591 0.89 -4.78 -13.11
CA TYR A 591 0.78 -3.40 -13.61
C TYR A 591 0.65 -3.28 -15.14
N GLY A 592 0.75 -4.39 -15.88
CA GLY A 592 0.71 -4.35 -17.34
C GLY A 592 1.90 -3.59 -17.94
N ARG A 593 1.70 -2.39 -18.46
CA ARG A 593 2.78 -1.55 -19.01
C ARG A 593 2.97 -0.24 -18.22
N ASP A 594 2.31 -0.12 -17.07
CA ASP A 594 2.43 1.02 -16.17
C ASP A 594 3.60 0.81 -15.21
N TYR A 595 4.82 1.00 -15.72
CA TYR A 595 6.05 0.75 -14.97
C TYR A 595 6.22 1.68 -13.77
N LYS A 596 5.72 2.91 -13.87
CA LYS A 596 5.76 3.87 -12.75
C LYS A 596 4.89 3.40 -11.60
N ASP A 597 3.68 2.92 -11.88
CA ASP A 597 2.78 2.37 -10.86
C ASP A 597 3.36 1.14 -10.14
N ALA A 598 4.10 0.28 -10.86
CA ALA A 598 4.81 -0.86 -10.26
C ALA A 598 5.86 -0.43 -9.21
N VAL A 599 6.67 0.58 -9.53
CA VAL A 599 7.70 1.10 -8.60
C VAL A 599 7.05 1.88 -7.46
N LYS A 600 5.95 2.60 -7.69
CA LYS A 600 5.15 3.23 -6.64
C LYS A 600 4.58 2.19 -5.67
N ALA A 601 4.06 1.08 -6.19
CA ALA A 601 3.60 -0.03 -5.36
C ALA A 601 4.76 -0.66 -4.55
N LEU A 602 5.94 -0.78 -5.14
CA LEU A 602 7.14 -1.24 -4.43
C LEU A 602 7.48 -0.29 -3.27
N TYR A 603 7.49 1.02 -3.49
CA TYR A 603 7.73 2.01 -2.43
C TYR A 603 6.64 2.03 -1.36
N ALA A 604 5.38 1.83 -1.74
CA ALA A 604 4.28 1.74 -0.79
C ALA A 604 4.41 0.54 0.14
N VAL A 605 4.89 -0.61 -0.34
CA VAL A 605 5.13 -1.82 0.47
C VAL A 605 6.41 -1.73 1.29
N SER A 606 7.48 -1.28 0.64
CA SER A 606 8.84 -1.43 1.13
C SER A 606 9.45 -0.15 1.69
N GLY A 607 8.70 0.94 1.75
CA GLY A 607 9.22 2.26 2.10
C GLY A 607 9.77 3.02 0.89
N LYS A 608 9.72 4.35 0.96
CA LYS A 608 10.13 5.25 -0.12
C LYS A 608 11.65 5.41 -0.16
N GLN A 609 12.17 5.75 -1.33
CA GLN A 609 13.53 6.29 -1.44
C GLN A 609 13.56 7.72 -0.85
N PRO A 610 14.36 8.00 0.19
CA PRO A 610 14.40 9.31 0.81
C PRO A 610 15.14 10.33 -0.07
N ALA A 611 14.80 11.61 0.13
CA ALA A 611 15.65 12.70 -0.34
C ALA A 611 17.00 12.68 0.40
N ILE A 612 18.04 13.14 -0.27
CA ILE A 612 19.41 13.15 0.27
C ILE A 612 19.88 14.58 0.56
N PRO A 613 20.83 14.78 1.50
CA PRO A 613 21.43 16.08 1.74
C PRO A 613 22.06 16.68 0.48
N ARG A 614 21.97 18.01 0.34
CA ARG A 614 22.41 18.72 -0.87
C ARG A 614 23.90 18.50 -1.20
N HIS A 615 24.77 18.42 -0.19
CA HIS A 615 26.21 18.20 -0.37
C HIS A 615 26.56 16.85 -1.03
N VAL A 616 25.69 15.85 -0.93
CA VAL A 616 25.89 14.53 -1.57
C VAL A 616 25.89 14.66 -3.09
N LEU A 617 25.20 15.66 -3.64
CA LEU A 617 25.03 15.82 -5.08
C LEU A 617 26.27 16.45 -5.76
N GLY A 618 27.26 16.93 -5.00
CA GLY A 618 28.51 17.47 -5.56
C GLY A 618 29.52 16.41 -5.99
N ASN A 619 30.77 16.85 -6.18
CA ASN A 619 31.90 15.98 -6.49
C ASN A 619 32.52 15.43 -5.19
N TRP A 620 32.73 14.12 -5.14
CA TRP A 620 33.39 13.46 -4.03
C TRP A 620 34.81 13.07 -4.40
N TRP A 621 35.76 13.36 -3.51
CA TRP A 621 37.11 12.85 -3.62
C TRP A 621 37.30 11.62 -2.73
N SER A 622 37.64 10.50 -3.34
CA SER A 622 37.93 9.24 -2.65
C SER A 622 39.11 8.55 -3.32
N ARG A 623 39.91 7.84 -2.53
CA ARG A 623 40.97 6.95 -3.01
C ARG A 623 41.38 6.05 -1.85
N TYR A 624 41.56 4.75 -2.11
CA TYR A 624 42.27 3.90 -1.18
C TYR A 624 43.76 4.28 -1.22
N TYR A 625 44.21 5.05 -0.24
CA TYR A 625 45.59 5.55 -0.16
C TYR A 625 45.92 6.04 1.25
N ALA A 626 47.14 5.71 1.71
CA ALA A 626 47.66 6.09 3.02
C ALA A 626 48.11 7.56 3.06
N TYR A 627 47.14 8.47 3.02
CA TYR A 627 47.37 9.90 3.09
C TYR A 627 47.86 10.33 4.48
N HIS A 628 48.86 11.21 4.51
CA HIS A 628 49.11 12.01 5.71
C HIS A 628 48.08 13.16 5.79
N GLN A 629 47.68 13.54 7.00
CA GLN A 629 46.68 14.58 7.25
C GLN A 629 46.94 15.88 6.46
N ASP A 630 48.14 16.45 6.59
CA ASP A 630 48.52 17.68 5.91
C ASP A 630 48.56 17.52 4.37
N GLU A 631 48.92 16.32 3.88
CA GLU A 631 48.92 16.00 2.45
C GLU A 631 47.49 16.00 1.89
N TYR A 632 46.55 15.38 2.59
CA TYR A 632 45.14 15.33 2.19
C TYR A 632 44.53 16.73 2.17
N VAL A 633 44.80 17.55 3.20
CA VAL A 633 44.32 18.94 3.26
C VAL A 633 44.91 19.76 2.10
N ALA A 634 46.22 19.64 1.84
CA ALA A 634 46.87 20.31 0.72
C ALA A 634 46.32 19.86 -0.65
N LEU A 635 45.91 18.59 -0.77
CA LEU A 635 45.24 18.09 -1.97
C LEU A 635 43.90 18.80 -2.21
N MET A 636 43.11 19.05 -1.17
CA MET A 636 41.86 19.81 -1.29
C MET A 636 42.11 21.25 -1.77
N ASP A 637 43.18 21.88 -1.26
CA ASP A 637 43.60 23.20 -1.73
C ASP A 637 44.07 23.17 -3.18
N LYS A 638 44.69 22.07 -3.61
CA LYS A 638 45.11 21.89 -5.00
C LYS A 638 43.91 21.75 -5.95
N PHE A 639 42.87 21.01 -5.57
CA PHE A 639 41.61 20.98 -6.33
C PHE A 639 41.03 22.39 -6.50
N ARG A 640 40.99 23.15 -5.40
CA ARG A 640 40.56 24.56 -5.44
C ARG A 640 41.43 25.42 -6.34
N ALA A 641 42.76 25.25 -6.31
CA ALA A 641 43.69 25.98 -7.17
C ALA A 641 43.54 25.65 -8.67
N HIS A 642 42.96 24.49 -9.00
CA HIS A 642 42.57 24.10 -10.35
C HIS A 642 41.10 24.44 -10.67
N ASP A 643 40.43 25.23 -9.82
CA ASP A 643 39.02 25.61 -9.94
C ASP A 643 38.09 24.39 -10.05
N ILE A 644 38.41 23.30 -9.36
CA ILE A 644 37.58 22.09 -9.31
C ILE A 644 36.94 22.03 -7.92
N PRO A 645 35.62 22.25 -7.81
CA PRO A 645 34.96 22.24 -6.52
C PRO A 645 34.64 20.80 -6.07
N LEU A 646 34.65 20.61 -4.75
CA LEU A 646 34.33 19.35 -4.06
C LEU A 646 33.28 19.58 -2.98
N SER A 647 32.59 18.52 -2.55
CA SER A 647 31.62 18.57 -1.46
C SER A 647 31.83 17.53 -0.37
N VAL A 648 32.46 16.40 -0.71
CA VAL A 648 32.71 15.30 0.21
C VAL A 648 34.15 14.82 0.11
N ALA A 649 34.80 14.72 1.26
CA ALA A 649 36.09 14.08 1.47
C ALA A 649 35.85 12.65 2.00
N VAL A 650 36.28 11.66 1.24
CA VAL A 650 36.17 10.25 1.61
C VAL A 650 37.56 9.75 2.00
N LEU A 651 37.69 9.23 3.22
CA LEU A 651 38.86 8.49 3.66
C LEU A 651 38.55 6.99 3.64
N ASP A 652 39.44 6.25 2.98
CA ASP A 652 39.42 4.79 2.98
C ASP A 652 40.20 4.23 4.20
N MET A 653 40.37 2.91 4.27
CA MET A 653 40.93 2.12 5.38
C MET A 653 42.07 2.76 6.20
N ASP A 654 42.98 3.49 5.55
CA ASP A 654 44.21 3.99 6.17
C ASP A 654 43.99 5.09 7.24
N TRP A 655 42.76 5.58 7.43
CA TRP A 655 42.45 6.45 8.58
C TRP A 655 42.69 5.73 9.92
N HIS A 656 42.58 4.39 9.95
CA HIS A 656 42.97 3.53 11.06
C HIS A 656 44.25 2.73 10.75
N TYR A 657 44.77 2.01 11.74
CA TYR A 657 45.94 1.15 11.53
C TYR A 657 45.58 -0.04 10.62
N VAL A 658 46.30 -0.18 9.49
CA VAL A 658 46.07 -1.26 8.50
C VAL A 658 47.22 -2.27 8.49
N SER A 659 48.45 -1.81 8.22
CA SER A 659 49.65 -2.67 8.06
C SER A 659 50.65 -2.58 9.22
N ASP A 660 50.23 -2.04 10.37
CA ASP A 660 51.08 -1.88 11.55
C ASP A 660 51.29 -3.20 12.29
N GLU A 661 52.47 -3.41 12.90
CA GLU A 661 52.79 -4.64 13.64
C GLU A 661 51.83 -4.95 14.79
N ARG A 662 51.13 -3.93 15.33
CA ARG A 662 50.11 -4.08 16.38
C ARG A 662 48.81 -4.72 15.88
N VAL A 663 48.56 -4.72 14.57
CA VAL A 663 47.31 -5.20 13.97
C VAL A 663 47.43 -6.70 13.67
N PRO A 664 46.70 -7.58 14.39
CA PRO A 664 46.92 -9.03 14.31
C PRO A 664 46.13 -9.72 13.17
N HIS A 665 45.48 -8.96 12.29
CA HIS A 665 44.60 -9.45 11.22
C HIS A 665 44.92 -8.76 9.88
N ALA A 666 44.08 -8.97 8.85
CA ALA A 666 44.30 -8.47 7.49
C ALA A 666 44.26 -6.92 7.31
N GLY A 667 44.18 -6.16 8.41
CA GLY A 667 44.15 -4.69 8.37
C GLY A 667 42.86 -4.04 7.89
N TRP A 668 41.82 -4.78 7.50
CA TRP A 668 40.57 -4.19 6.99
C TRP A 668 39.68 -3.63 8.10
N THR A 669 39.63 -4.21 9.28
CA THR A 669 38.77 -3.68 10.35
C THR A 669 39.60 -2.81 11.29
N GLY A 670 39.13 -1.62 11.66
CA GLY A 670 39.81 -0.80 12.67
C GLY A 670 38.96 0.37 13.15
N TYR A 671 39.15 0.75 14.42
CA TYR A 671 38.39 1.82 15.09
C TYR A 671 39.29 2.82 15.83
N THR A 672 40.59 2.75 15.56
CA THR A 672 41.62 3.59 16.20
C THR A 672 42.37 4.36 15.14
N TRP A 673 42.32 5.69 15.24
CA TRP A 673 43.04 6.59 14.32
C TRP A 673 44.52 6.25 14.25
N ASN A 674 45.03 6.07 13.04
CA ASN A 674 46.45 5.94 12.80
C ASN A 674 47.13 7.29 13.06
N LYS A 675 47.78 7.44 14.22
CA LYS A 675 48.40 8.71 14.63
C LYS A 675 49.65 9.08 13.83
N ASP A 676 50.23 8.15 13.08
CA ASP A 676 51.35 8.43 12.20
C ASP A 676 50.90 9.10 10.89
N LEU A 677 49.66 8.86 10.47
CA LEU A 677 49.03 9.48 9.30
C LEU A 677 48.13 10.67 9.69
N PHE A 678 47.33 10.51 10.74
CA PHE A 678 46.37 11.49 11.26
C PHE A 678 46.66 11.80 12.73
N PRO A 679 47.72 12.59 13.02
CA PRO A 679 48.10 12.92 14.39
C PRO A 679 46.99 13.65 15.15
N ASP A 680 46.24 14.54 14.47
CA ASP A 680 45.14 15.32 15.07
C ASP A 680 43.86 15.31 14.21
N PRO A 681 43.02 14.27 14.36
CA PRO A 681 41.76 14.14 13.63
C PRO A 681 40.76 15.28 13.90
N VAL A 682 40.78 15.87 15.09
CA VAL A 682 39.87 16.99 15.42
C VAL A 682 40.26 18.23 14.63
N LYS A 683 41.56 18.52 14.55
CA LYS A 683 42.10 19.56 13.66
C LYS A 683 41.78 19.25 12.20
N PHE A 684 41.97 18.02 11.76
CA PHE A 684 41.65 17.59 10.39
C PHE A 684 40.18 17.87 10.03
N ARG A 685 39.24 17.51 10.92
CA ARG A 685 37.82 17.82 10.74
C ARG A 685 37.59 19.31 10.54
N LYS A 686 38.18 20.12 11.43
CA LYS A 686 38.06 21.58 11.36
C LYS A 686 38.58 22.11 10.03
N GLU A 687 39.75 21.65 9.57
CA GLU A 687 40.37 22.08 8.32
C GLU A 687 39.54 21.73 7.09
N LEU A 688 38.87 20.57 7.06
CA LEU A 688 37.96 20.18 5.98
C LEU A 688 36.62 20.93 6.03
N HIS A 689 36.07 21.15 7.23
CA HIS A 689 34.82 21.91 7.42
C HIS A 689 34.99 23.40 7.07
N GLU A 690 36.14 24.00 7.36
CA GLU A 690 36.51 25.36 6.90
C GLU A 690 36.58 25.47 5.36
N ARG A 691 36.73 24.33 4.67
CA ARG A 691 36.68 24.21 3.20
C ARG A 691 35.33 23.74 2.66
N TYR A 692 34.32 23.67 3.53
CA TYR A 692 32.96 23.23 3.24
C TYR A 692 32.84 21.78 2.74
N LEU A 693 33.71 20.89 3.23
CA LEU A 693 33.69 19.47 2.88
C LEU A 693 33.11 18.64 4.03
N GLN A 694 32.18 17.75 3.71
CA GLN A 694 31.74 16.71 4.64
C GLN A 694 32.71 15.53 4.60
N ILE A 695 32.83 14.81 5.71
CA ILE A 695 33.82 13.73 5.87
C ILE A 695 33.09 12.40 6.04
N THR A 696 33.46 11.41 5.24
CA THR A 696 33.04 10.03 5.45
C THR A 696 34.24 9.11 5.55
N LEU A 697 34.15 8.15 6.46
CA LEU A 697 35.17 7.13 6.69
C LEU A 697 34.66 5.78 6.21
N ASN A 698 35.52 5.01 5.54
CA ASN A 698 35.27 3.58 5.29
C ASN A 698 35.23 2.83 6.63
N ASP A 699 34.16 2.07 6.82
CA ASP A 699 33.97 1.15 7.94
C ASP A 699 33.74 -0.26 7.39
N HIS A 700 34.64 -1.17 7.77
CA HIS A 700 34.65 -2.55 7.35
C HIS A 700 34.58 -3.47 8.58
N PRO A 701 33.40 -3.69 9.18
CA PRO A 701 33.29 -4.17 10.56
C PRO A 701 33.55 -5.66 10.78
N HIS A 702 33.83 -6.42 9.72
CA HIS A 702 33.91 -7.89 9.70
C HIS A 702 34.81 -8.52 10.78
N GLY A 703 35.97 -7.93 11.06
CA GLY A 703 36.93 -8.43 12.05
C GLY A 703 36.50 -8.25 13.50
N GLY A 704 35.41 -7.52 13.77
CA GLY A 704 35.02 -7.15 15.13
C GLY A 704 36.01 -6.16 15.76
N ILE A 705 36.24 -6.26 17.07
CA ILE A 705 37.20 -5.41 17.78
C ILE A 705 38.29 -6.24 18.46
N HIS A 706 39.54 -5.86 18.21
CA HIS A 706 40.75 -6.51 18.72
C HIS A 706 41.44 -5.70 19.81
N ALA A 707 42.29 -6.34 20.62
CA ALA A 707 42.93 -5.72 21.79
C ALA A 707 43.90 -4.57 21.48
N ASN A 708 44.27 -4.35 20.22
CA ASN A 708 45.04 -3.19 19.78
C ASN A 708 44.19 -1.92 19.62
N GLU A 709 42.86 -2.04 19.66
CA GLU A 709 41.93 -0.92 19.47
C GLU A 709 41.67 -0.17 20.78
N ASP A 710 41.65 1.17 20.70
CA ASP A 710 41.41 2.09 21.83
C ASP A 710 40.14 1.74 22.64
N ALA A 711 39.12 1.24 21.95
CA ALA A 711 37.80 0.97 22.52
C ALA A 711 37.61 -0.47 23.02
N TYR A 712 38.62 -1.34 22.90
CA TYR A 712 38.48 -2.77 23.19
C TYR A 712 38.06 -3.05 24.64
N GLU A 713 38.75 -2.47 25.61
CA GLU A 713 38.45 -2.68 27.04
C GLU A 713 37.06 -2.14 27.42
N GLU A 714 36.64 -1.01 26.84
CA GLU A 714 35.33 -0.42 27.07
C GLU A 714 34.22 -1.31 26.50
N MET A 715 34.40 -1.80 25.27
CA MET A 715 33.47 -2.70 24.61
C MET A 715 33.41 -4.07 25.30
N ALA A 716 34.55 -4.61 25.73
CA ALA A 716 34.62 -5.86 26.47
C ALA A 716 33.87 -5.78 27.80
N LYS A 717 34.05 -4.68 28.55
CA LYS A 717 33.30 -4.42 29.77
C LYS A 717 31.80 -4.33 29.53
N PHE A 718 31.36 -3.68 28.45
CA PHE A 718 29.94 -3.55 28.11
C PHE A 718 29.31 -4.91 27.75
N LEU A 719 30.04 -5.75 27.01
CA LEU A 719 29.57 -7.05 26.52
C LEU A 719 29.88 -8.21 27.47
N ASN A 720 30.47 -7.93 28.65
CA ASN A 720 30.92 -8.93 29.60
C ASN A 720 31.86 -9.98 28.97
N HIS A 721 32.80 -9.52 28.14
CA HIS A 721 33.82 -10.32 27.47
C HIS A 721 35.11 -10.35 28.29
N ASP A 722 35.75 -11.52 28.39
CA ASP A 722 37.00 -11.69 29.13
C ASP A 722 38.20 -11.20 28.31
N THR A 723 38.96 -10.25 28.88
CA THR A 723 40.11 -9.62 28.24
C THR A 723 41.45 -10.24 28.63
N THR A 724 41.46 -11.27 29.50
CA THR A 724 42.68 -11.89 30.04
C THR A 724 43.64 -12.37 28.95
N ASP A 725 43.11 -13.05 27.92
CA ASP A 725 43.89 -13.60 26.81
C ASP A 725 43.93 -12.67 25.58
N LYS A 726 43.39 -11.45 25.68
CA LYS A 726 43.30 -10.48 24.57
C LYS A 726 42.59 -11.00 23.32
N ASN A 727 41.64 -11.92 23.50
CA ASN A 727 40.85 -12.49 22.41
C ASN A 727 39.94 -11.42 21.76
N PRO A 728 39.77 -11.42 20.43
CA PRO A 728 38.89 -10.46 19.77
C PRO A 728 37.42 -10.65 20.16
N ILE A 729 36.67 -9.55 20.18
CA ILE A 729 35.21 -9.59 20.20
C ILE A 729 34.74 -9.61 18.76
N LEU A 730 34.31 -10.78 18.30
CA LEU A 730 33.90 -10.98 16.90
C LEU A 730 32.64 -10.17 16.56
N PHE A 731 32.56 -9.68 15.33
CA PHE A 731 31.41 -8.95 14.84
C PHE A 731 30.14 -9.81 14.85
N ASP A 732 29.09 -9.31 15.50
CA ASP A 732 27.81 -10.01 15.62
C ASP A 732 26.62 -9.06 15.41
N PRO A 733 26.19 -8.84 14.15
CA PRO A 733 25.10 -7.93 13.85
C PRO A 733 23.73 -8.46 14.27
N ALA A 734 23.66 -9.73 14.70
CA ALA A 734 22.44 -10.35 15.19
C ALA A 734 22.26 -10.19 16.72
N SER A 735 23.24 -9.63 17.43
CA SER A 735 23.12 -9.33 18.87
C SER A 735 22.71 -7.86 19.08
N PRO A 736 21.54 -7.60 19.71
CA PRO A 736 21.14 -6.25 20.09
C PRO A 736 22.17 -5.54 20.98
N GLU A 737 22.78 -6.26 21.93
CA GLU A 737 23.81 -5.75 22.84
C GLU A 737 25.07 -5.35 22.08
N PHE A 738 25.52 -6.20 21.14
CA PHE A 738 26.66 -5.90 20.28
C PHE A 738 26.39 -4.65 19.44
N MET A 739 25.25 -4.58 18.75
CA MET A 739 24.91 -3.42 17.90
C MET A 739 24.79 -2.13 18.72
N LYS A 740 24.26 -2.21 19.95
CA LYS A 740 24.23 -1.06 20.87
C LYS A 740 25.64 -0.59 21.24
N ALA A 741 26.56 -1.51 21.56
CA ALA A 741 27.95 -1.18 21.85
C ALA A 741 28.67 -0.62 20.61
N TYR A 742 28.48 -1.25 19.45
CA TYR A 742 29.04 -0.85 18.16
C TYR A 742 28.72 0.62 17.85
N PHE A 743 27.46 1.04 17.97
CA PHE A 743 27.12 2.45 17.76
C PHE A 743 27.60 3.35 18.91
N SER A 744 27.24 3.02 20.15
CA SER A 744 27.42 3.96 21.27
C SER A 744 28.88 4.14 21.72
N ILE A 745 29.73 3.14 21.50
CA ILE A 745 31.14 3.14 21.92
C ILE A 745 32.04 3.39 20.70
N LEU A 746 31.95 2.56 19.65
CA LEU A 746 32.87 2.65 18.51
C LEU A 746 32.59 3.87 17.64
N HIS A 747 31.37 3.99 17.11
CA HIS A 747 31.07 5.04 16.13
C HIS A 747 31.03 6.42 16.77
N ARG A 748 30.37 6.58 17.92
CA ARG A 748 30.15 7.90 18.54
C ARG A 748 31.43 8.67 18.84
N LYS A 749 32.51 7.98 19.24
CA LYS A 749 33.80 8.62 19.51
C LYS A 749 34.41 9.16 18.22
N LEU A 750 34.38 8.37 17.15
CA LEU A 750 34.95 8.71 15.84
C LEU A 750 34.15 9.83 15.14
N GLU A 751 32.82 9.79 15.23
CA GLU A 751 31.92 10.83 14.72
C GLU A 751 32.16 12.20 15.35
N LYS A 752 32.51 12.24 16.65
CA LYS A 752 32.88 13.49 17.33
C LYS A 752 34.24 14.01 16.85
N GLN A 753 35.13 13.13 16.41
CA GLN A 753 36.48 13.47 15.96
C GLN A 753 36.50 13.96 14.50
N ALA A 754 36.15 13.11 13.54
CA ALA A 754 36.22 13.43 12.10
C ALA A 754 35.40 12.46 11.20
N CYS A 755 34.12 12.27 11.51
CA CYS A 755 33.20 11.52 10.64
C CYS A 755 31.80 12.17 10.69
N ASP A 756 31.29 12.57 9.54
CA ASP A 756 29.97 13.22 9.39
C ASP A 756 28.89 12.21 8.99
N PHE A 757 29.24 11.21 8.19
CA PHE A 757 28.43 10.03 7.86
C PHE A 757 29.34 8.84 7.49
N TRP A 758 28.79 7.63 7.46
CA TRP A 758 29.57 6.40 7.31
C TRP A 758 29.50 5.80 5.91
N TRP A 759 30.66 5.33 5.42
CA TRP A 759 30.76 4.41 4.30
C TRP A 759 30.81 2.99 4.85
N VAL A 760 29.71 2.26 4.70
CA VAL A 760 29.54 0.88 5.14
C VAL A 760 30.01 -0.06 4.02
N ASP A 761 31.21 -0.61 4.15
CA ASP A 761 31.74 -1.56 3.17
C ASP A 761 31.67 -2.99 3.72
N TRP A 762 30.71 -3.76 3.20
CA TRP A 762 30.52 -5.17 3.56
C TRP A 762 30.55 -6.06 2.33
N GLN A 763 31.60 -6.86 2.22
CA GLN A 763 31.85 -7.76 1.09
C GLN A 763 31.80 -9.25 1.46
N GLN A 764 31.60 -9.61 2.75
CA GLN A 764 31.72 -10.99 3.25
C GLN A 764 30.48 -11.87 3.00
N GLY A 765 29.62 -11.43 2.10
CA GLY A 765 28.41 -12.17 1.72
C GLY A 765 27.28 -12.06 2.75
N PRO A 766 26.21 -12.84 2.56
CA PRO A 766 24.96 -12.73 3.32
C PRO A 766 24.90 -13.66 4.55
N TYR A 767 26.04 -14.13 5.05
CA TYR A 767 26.09 -15.18 6.08
C TYR A 767 26.31 -14.60 7.48
N SER A 768 25.52 -15.06 8.45
CA SER A 768 25.69 -14.77 9.87
C SER A 768 25.37 -16.01 10.71
N LYS A 769 25.41 -15.89 12.05
CA LYS A 769 25.10 -16.99 12.98
C LYS A 769 23.64 -17.48 12.88
N ILE A 770 22.73 -16.63 12.40
CA ILE A 770 21.32 -16.95 12.23
C ILE A 770 21.04 -17.17 10.73
N PRO A 771 20.43 -18.29 10.32
CA PRO A 771 20.10 -18.53 8.91
C PRO A 771 19.28 -17.40 8.30
N ASN A 772 19.64 -17.00 7.07
CA ASN A 772 19.02 -15.91 6.29
C ASN A 772 19.16 -14.50 6.88
N PHE A 773 19.94 -14.31 7.95
CA PHE A 773 20.28 -12.98 8.42
C PHE A 773 21.46 -12.41 7.62
N ASP A 774 21.16 -11.50 6.69
CA ASP A 774 22.16 -10.81 5.85
C ASP A 774 22.78 -9.61 6.59
N PRO A 775 24.08 -9.67 6.95
CA PRO A 775 24.75 -8.59 7.68
C PRO A 775 24.73 -7.24 6.97
N LEU A 776 24.84 -7.18 5.64
CA LEU A 776 24.82 -5.91 4.90
C LEU A 776 23.47 -5.22 5.06
N TRP A 777 22.40 -6.00 5.01
CA TRP A 777 21.05 -5.46 5.16
C TRP A 777 20.86 -4.88 6.58
N LEU A 778 21.29 -5.62 7.60
CA LEU A 778 21.24 -5.19 9.00
C LEU A 778 22.06 -3.93 9.24
N LEU A 779 23.29 -3.89 8.72
CA LEU A 779 24.16 -2.72 8.77
C LEU A 779 23.47 -1.51 8.13
N ASN A 780 22.94 -1.65 6.91
CA ASN A 780 22.25 -0.56 6.24
C ASN A 780 21.07 -0.03 7.05
N HIS A 781 20.24 -0.93 7.60
CA HIS A 781 19.09 -0.55 8.40
C HIS A 781 19.50 0.18 9.70
N PHE A 782 20.34 -0.45 10.51
CA PHE A 782 20.67 0.08 11.82
C PHE A 782 21.59 1.31 11.74
N GLN A 783 22.56 1.34 10.83
CA GLN A 783 23.38 2.54 10.63
C GLN A 783 22.55 3.72 10.15
N TYR A 784 21.59 3.50 9.24
CA TYR A 784 20.70 4.56 8.78
C TYR A 784 19.83 5.10 9.92
N LEU A 785 19.20 4.22 10.71
CA LEU A 785 18.41 4.65 11.88
C LEU A 785 19.28 5.38 12.92
N ASP A 786 20.49 4.90 13.16
CA ASP A 786 21.43 5.52 14.07
C ASP A 786 21.91 6.90 13.58
N SER A 787 22.07 7.07 12.27
CA SER A 787 22.42 8.35 11.64
C SER A 787 21.33 9.41 11.79
N ALA A 788 20.06 9.01 11.98
CA ALA A 788 18.92 9.91 12.19
C ALA A 788 18.89 10.57 13.58
N ARG A 789 19.74 10.12 14.51
CA ARG A 789 19.82 10.63 15.88
C ARG A 789 19.93 12.15 15.91
N GLU A 790 19.51 12.73 17.02
CA GLU A 790 19.56 14.18 17.23
C GLU A 790 18.76 14.95 16.14
N GLY A 791 17.91 14.29 15.34
CA GLY A 791 17.14 14.93 14.28
C GLY A 791 17.95 15.32 13.05
N ARG A 792 19.06 14.61 12.76
CA ARG A 792 19.82 14.76 11.52
C ARG A 792 19.08 14.14 10.34
N ILE A 793 19.36 14.60 9.13
CA ILE A 793 18.95 13.89 7.91
C ILE A 793 19.76 12.59 7.85
N PRO A 794 19.12 11.42 7.95
CA PRO A 794 19.85 10.17 7.95
C PRO A 794 20.51 9.89 6.60
N LEU A 795 21.74 9.37 6.65
CA LEU A 795 22.57 9.14 5.48
C LEU A 795 23.58 8.03 5.77
N ILE A 796 23.71 7.10 4.83
CA ILE A 796 24.81 6.14 4.77
C ILE A 796 25.33 6.09 3.33
N PHE A 797 26.47 5.45 3.14
CA PHE A 797 27.00 5.10 1.83
C PHE A 797 27.35 3.61 1.84
N SER A 798 26.64 2.77 1.08
CA SER A 798 26.73 1.31 1.22
C SER A 798 26.48 0.55 -0.08
N ARG A 799 26.45 -0.78 -0.03
CA ARG A 799 26.11 -1.68 -1.15
C ARG A 799 24.62 -2.03 -1.17
N TYR A 800 24.14 -2.59 -2.29
CA TYR A 800 22.75 -3.04 -2.43
C TYR A 800 22.48 -4.30 -1.59
N GLY A 801 21.62 -4.18 -0.57
CA GLY A 801 21.26 -5.28 0.32
C GLY A 801 20.16 -6.21 -0.21
N GLY A 802 19.59 -5.95 -1.38
CA GLY A 802 18.41 -6.63 -1.91
C GLY A 802 17.12 -5.81 -1.80
N PRO A 803 15.95 -6.37 -2.20
CA PRO A 803 14.69 -5.66 -2.20
C PRO A 803 14.37 -5.01 -0.85
N GLY A 804 13.87 -3.77 -0.89
CA GLY A 804 13.61 -2.96 0.31
C GLY A 804 14.80 -2.16 0.83
N SER A 805 16.05 -2.49 0.44
CA SER A 805 17.22 -1.72 0.89
C SER A 805 17.30 -0.30 0.31
N HIS A 806 16.49 0.02 -0.71
CA HIS A 806 16.47 1.35 -1.35
C HIS A 806 16.05 2.51 -0.45
N ARG A 807 15.43 2.21 0.69
CA ARG A 807 15.08 3.20 1.71
C ARG A 807 16.26 3.68 2.55
N TYR A 808 17.42 3.02 2.43
CA TYR A 808 18.68 3.45 3.05
C TYR A 808 19.57 3.99 1.91
N PRO A 809 19.61 5.32 1.72
CA PRO A 809 20.10 5.91 0.50
C PRO A 809 21.61 5.77 0.33
N ILE A 810 21.99 5.82 -0.94
CA ILE A 810 23.31 5.67 -1.58
C ILE A 810 23.89 4.26 -1.58
N GLY A 811 23.64 3.57 -2.69
CA GLY A 811 24.36 2.38 -3.12
C GLY A 811 25.70 2.71 -3.80
N PHE A 812 26.67 1.80 -3.81
CA PHE A 812 27.72 1.76 -4.82
C PHE A 812 27.89 0.41 -5.51
N SER A 813 28.39 0.46 -6.74
CA SER A 813 28.58 -0.72 -7.57
C SER A 813 29.70 -1.65 -7.16
N GLY A 814 30.61 -1.26 -6.27
CA GLY A 814 31.77 -2.06 -5.96
C GLY A 814 32.91 -1.97 -6.97
N ASP A 815 33.81 -2.94 -6.88
CA ASP A 815 35.19 -2.88 -7.35
C ASP A 815 35.29 -3.28 -8.82
N THR A 816 34.84 -2.38 -9.69
CA THR A 816 34.83 -2.61 -11.14
C THR A 816 36.22 -2.60 -11.77
N VAL A 817 36.38 -3.38 -12.84
CA VAL A 817 37.62 -3.43 -13.63
C VAL A 817 37.76 -2.18 -14.50
N VAL A 818 38.94 -1.57 -14.56
CA VAL A 818 39.24 -0.40 -15.40
C VAL A 818 39.32 -0.78 -16.89
N THR A 819 38.17 -0.83 -17.57
CA THR A 819 38.03 -1.15 -19.00
C THR A 819 36.89 -0.36 -19.65
N TRP A 820 36.93 -0.27 -21.00
CA TRP A 820 35.81 0.24 -21.80
C TRP A 820 34.56 -0.64 -21.68
N SER A 821 34.71 -1.96 -21.49
CA SER A 821 33.58 -2.88 -21.27
C SER A 821 32.82 -2.52 -19.99
N SER A 822 33.52 -2.26 -18.89
CA SER A 822 32.90 -1.80 -17.64
C SER A 822 32.20 -0.46 -17.84
N LEU A 823 32.86 0.53 -18.47
CA LEU A 823 32.23 1.81 -18.77
C LEU A 823 30.96 1.65 -19.64
N ALA A 824 30.97 0.76 -20.63
CA ALA A 824 29.81 0.49 -21.48
C ALA A 824 28.60 -0.08 -20.73
N PHE A 825 28.85 -0.80 -19.64
CA PHE A 825 27.79 -1.37 -18.82
C PHE A 825 27.23 -0.40 -17.77
N GLN A 826 28.07 0.49 -17.22
CA GLN A 826 27.69 1.40 -16.12
C GLN A 826 26.38 2.19 -16.35
N PRO A 827 26.09 2.73 -17.56
CA PRO A 827 24.81 3.38 -17.82
C PRO A 827 23.59 2.45 -17.72
N GLU A 828 23.65 1.26 -18.33
CA GLU A 828 22.58 0.26 -18.26
C GLU A 828 22.39 -0.17 -16.81
N PHE A 829 23.50 -0.43 -16.12
CA PHE A 829 23.52 -0.84 -14.72
C PHE A 829 22.83 0.20 -13.82
N THR A 830 23.19 1.47 -13.98
CA THR A 830 22.63 2.58 -13.20
C THR A 830 21.15 2.82 -13.52
N ALA A 831 20.77 2.79 -14.80
CA ALA A 831 19.38 3.03 -15.20
C ALA A 831 18.45 1.90 -14.76
N THR A 832 18.90 0.65 -14.85
CA THR A 832 18.10 -0.53 -14.51
C THR A 832 17.89 -0.67 -13.01
N ALA A 833 18.77 -0.13 -12.17
CA ALA A 833 18.59 -0.12 -10.71
C ALA A 833 17.27 0.54 -10.26
N SER A 834 16.76 1.51 -11.04
CA SER A 834 15.45 2.12 -10.80
C SER A 834 14.29 1.12 -10.92
N ASN A 835 14.45 0.02 -11.66
CA ASN A 835 13.43 -1.03 -11.78
C ASN A 835 13.21 -1.82 -10.49
N ILE A 836 14.11 -1.71 -9.51
CA ILE A 836 13.93 -2.21 -8.15
C ILE A 836 13.93 -1.08 -7.12
N GLY A 837 13.63 0.14 -7.60
CA GLY A 837 13.45 1.32 -6.77
C GLY A 837 14.74 1.89 -6.17
N TYR A 838 15.93 1.40 -6.56
CA TYR A 838 17.19 1.84 -5.96
C TYR A 838 17.90 2.90 -6.82
N GLY A 839 17.34 4.11 -6.81
CA GLY A 839 17.77 5.20 -7.69
C GLY A 839 18.98 6.02 -7.22
N TRP A 840 19.36 5.93 -5.94
CA TRP A 840 20.57 6.61 -5.43
C TRP A 840 21.77 5.68 -5.54
N TRP A 841 22.57 5.89 -6.59
CA TRP A 841 23.69 5.04 -6.92
C TRP A 841 24.97 5.84 -7.18
N SER A 842 26.09 5.32 -6.67
CA SER A 842 27.45 5.75 -6.95
C SER A 842 28.20 4.60 -7.65
N HIS A 843 29.24 4.92 -8.40
CA HIS A 843 30.19 3.92 -8.88
C HIS A 843 31.59 4.52 -8.89
N ASP A 844 32.59 3.68 -9.09
CA ASP A 844 33.97 4.11 -9.09
C ASP A 844 34.29 4.75 -10.43
N ILE A 845 34.26 6.08 -10.48
CA ILE A 845 34.46 6.81 -11.72
C ILE A 845 35.89 6.58 -12.23
N GLY A 846 35.96 5.97 -13.41
CA GLY A 846 37.20 5.51 -14.03
C GLY A 846 37.62 4.09 -13.64
N GLY A 847 36.79 3.33 -12.93
CA GLY A 847 37.04 1.96 -12.45
C GLY A 847 37.99 1.89 -11.24
N HIS A 848 37.88 0.77 -10.51
CA HIS A 848 38.54 0.56 -9.22
C HIS A 848 39.88 -0.19 -9.35
N ILE A 849 39.83 -1.40 -9.92
CA ILE A 849 40.91 -2.39 -9.89
C ILE A 849 41.35 -2.83 -11.29
N ARG A 850 42.58 -3.36 -11.38
CA ARG A 850 43.14 -3.96 -12.60
C ARG A 850 43.07 -3.00 -13.80
N GLY A 851 43.17 -3.52 -15.02
CA GLY A 851 43.11 -2.73 -16.25
C GLY A 851 44.42 -2.00 -16.61
N ILE A 852 44.32 -1.01 -17.50
CA ILE A 852 45.44 -0.20 -17.97
C ILE A 852 45.11 1.30 -17.86
N ARG A 853 46.14 2.15 -17.83
CA ARG A 853 45.96 3.59 -17.93
C ARG A 853 45.45 3.96 -19.33
N ASP A 854 44.29 4.59 -19.37
CA ASP A 854 43.69 5.19 -20.57
C ASP A 854 43.07 6.53 -20.14
N ASP A 855 43.71 7.62 -20.58
CA ASP A 855 43.34 8.99 -20.24
C ASP A 855 41.94 9.33 -20.80
N GLU A 856 41.60 8.81 -21.98
CA GLU A 856 40.30 9.04 -22.62
C GLU A 856 39.18 8.27 -21.90
N LEU A 857 39.45 7.01 -21.52
CA LEU A 857 38.52 6.21 -20.73
C LEU A 857 38.14 6.95 -19.44
N LEU A 858 39.12 7.49 -18.70
CA LEU A 858 38.82 8.22 -17.48
C LEU A 858 38.02 9.50 -17.76
N ALA A 859 38.36 10.26 -18.80
CA ALA A 859 37.63 11.47 -19.15
C ALA A 859 36.17 11.15 -19.53
N ARG A 860 35.92 10.11 -20.34
CA ARG A 860 34.56 9.66 -20.68
C ARG A 860 33.79 9.14 -19.46
N TRP A 861 34.46 8.43 -18.56
CA TRP A 861 33.84 7.98 -17.32
C TRP A 861 33.50 9.15 -16.39
N THR A 862 34.36 10.16 -16.34
CA THR A 862 34.10 11.40 -15.58
C THR A 862 32.85 12.10 -16.12
N GLN A 863 32.70 12.20 -17.44
CA GLN A 863 31.49 12.75 -18.07
C GLN A 863 30.23 11.97 -17.69
N LEU A 864 30.27 10.63 -17.74
CA LEU A 864 29.16 9.78 -17.28
C LEU A 864 28.83 10.04 -15.81
N GLY A 865 29.86 10.12 -14.96
CA GLY A 865 29.71 10.35 -13.53
C GLY A 865 28.98 11.65 -13.18
N VAL A 866 29.18 12.71 -13.97
CA VAL A 866 28.45 13.98 -13.81
C VAL A 866 26.95 13.83 -14.01
N PHE A 867 26.53 12.93 -14.90
CA PHE A 867 25.12 12.61 -15.17
C PHE A 867 24.63 11.36 -14.44
N SER A 868 25.39 10.85 -13.47
CA SER A 868 24.99 9.76 -12.58
C SER A 868 24.37 10.31 -11.27
N PRO A 869 23.69 9.50 -10.45
CA PRO A 869 23.03 10.01 -9.24
C PRO A 869 24.04 10.60 -8.24
N VAL A 870 25.16 9.92 -7.99
CA VAL A 870 26.27 10.39 -7.15
C VAL A 870 27.59 10.39 -7.94
N MET A 871 28.34 11.49 -7.85
CA MET A 871 29.63 11.65 -8.52
C MET A 871 30.76 11.39 -7.51
N ARG A 872 31.40 10.22 -7.62
CA ARG A 872 32.52 9.83 -6.76
C ARG A 872 33.73 9.35 -7.56
N LEU A 873 34.80 10.14 -7.51
CA LEU A 873 36.12 9.69 -7.95
C LEU A 873 36.64 8.70 -6.91
N HIS A 874 37.01 7.49 -7.34
CA HIS A 874 37.56 6.48 -6.45
C HIS A 874 38.49 5.51 -7.21
N SER A 875 39.43 4.92 -6.49
CA SER A 875 40.34 3.90 -7.01
C SER A 875 41.05 3.13 -5.91
N THR A 876 41.57 1.97 -6.29
CA THR A 876 42.38 1.10 -5.43
C THR A 876 43.73 1.72 -5.03
N SER A 877 44.40 1.11 -4.05
CA SER A 877 45.73 1.49 -3.57
C SER A 877 46.80 1.15 -4.61
N SER A 878 47.10 2.15 -5.44
CA SER A 878 48.19 2.12 -6.41
C SER A 878 48.69 3.53 -6.66
N ARG A 879 50.03 3.69 -6.60
CA ARG A 879 50.69 4.95 -6.94
C ARG A 879 50.34 5.47 -8.34
N TRP A 880 49.98 4.57 -9.25
CA TRP A 880 49.76 4.86 -10.67
C TRP A 880 48.28 4.99 -11.05
N MET A 881 47.35 4.69 -10.14
CA MET A 881 45.90 4.74 -10.38
C MET A 881 45.29 5.86 -9.53
N SER A 882 45.44 7.09 -10.01
CA SER A 882 45.08 8.33 -9.31
C SER A 882 44.09 9.10 -10.19
N LYS A 883 43.03 9.70 -9.66
CA LYS A 883 41.94 10.29 -10.47
C LYS A 883 42.00 11.83 -10.57
N GLU A 884 43.07 12.44 -10.09
CA GLU A 884 43.28 13.88 -10.14
C GLU A 884 43.43 14.35 -11.60
N PRO A 885 42.62 15.29 -12.08
CA PRO A 885 42.62 15.67 -13.49
C PRO A 885 43.98 16.13 -14.03
N TRP A 886 44.79 16.83 -13.22
CA TRP A 886 46.10 17.38 -13.63
C TRP A 886 47.21 16.33 -13.83
N LEU A 887 46.92 15.04 -13.62
CA LEU A 887 47.87 13.96 -13.89
C LEU A 887 47.69 13.35 -15.30
N TYR A 888 46.70 13.85 -16.05
CA TYR A 888 46.29 13.37 -17.36
C TYR A 888 46.65 14.38 -18.46
N GLY A 889 46.70 13.93 -19.72
CA GLY A 889 47.00 14.81 -20.85
C GLY A 889 46.05 16.02 -20.92
N ASP A 890 46.56 17.17 -21.40
CA ASP A 890 45.89 18.48 -21.34
C ASP A 890 44.43 18.47 -21.85
N GLU A 891 44.16 17.74 -22.93
CA GLU A 891 42.80 17.61 -23.50
C GLU A 891 41.83 16.92 -22.51
N CYS A 892 42.27 15.83 -21.88
CA CYS A 892 41.49 15.07 -20.92
C CYS A 892 41.36 15.83 -19.59
N MET A 893 42.43 16.47 -19.11
CA MET A 893 42.39 17.34 -17.93
C MET A 893 41.35 18.46 -18.09
N ARG A 894 41.34 19.16 -19.24
CA ARG A 894 40.37 20.23 -19.52
C ARG A 894 38.94 19.70 -19.54
N SER A 895 38.70 18.57 -20.21
CA SER A 895 37.38 17.93 -20.24
C SER A 895 36.93 17.55 -18.83
N MET A 896 37.74 16.81 -18.08
CA MET A 896 37.42 16.43 -16.70
C MET A 896 37.09 17.66 -15.84
N SER A 897 37.91 18.71 -15.90
CA SER A 897 37.70 19.94 -15.12
C SER A 897 36.39 20.65 -15.49
N LEU A 898 36.08 20.75 -16.79
CA LEU A 898 34.84 21.35 -17.30
C LEU A 898 33.60 20.61 -16.77
N PHE A 899 33.61 19.28 -16.84
CA PHE A 899 32.50 18.45 -16.40
C PHE A 899 32.37 18.43 -14.87
N LEU A 900 33.46 18.38 -14.12
CA LEU A 900 33.44 18.48 -12.65
C LEU A 900 32.86 19.82 -12.16
N ARG A 901 33.20 20.94 -12.82
CA ARG A 901 32.56 22.23 -12.55
C ARG A 901 31.07 22.19 -12.90
N PHE A 902 30.73 21.63 -14.06
CA PHE A 902 29.34 21.50 -14.50
C PHE A 902 28.50 20.67 -13.52
N ARG A 903 29.05 19.62 -12.90
CA ARG A 903 28.36 18.84 -11.85
C ARG A 903 27.89 19.72 -10.70
N HIS A 904 28.76 20.58 -10.17
CA HIS A 904 28.38 21.52 -9.12
C HIS A 904 27.36 22.54 -9.61
N ARG A 905 27.50 23.01 -10.86
CA ARG A 905 26.50 23.89 -11.47
C ARG A 905 25.14 23.23 -11.59
N LEU A 906 25.08 21.91 -11.80
CA LEU A 906 23.83 21.16 -11.94
C LEU A 906 23.09 20.89 -10.61
N VAL A 907 23.71 21.16 -9.45
CA VAL A 907 23.13 20.84 -8.14
C VAL A 907 21.75 21.47 -7.88
N PRO A 908 21.44 22.74 -8.25
CA PRO A 908 20.10 23.28 -8.05
C PRO A 908 19.00 22.43 -8.73
N TYR A 909 19.26 21.97 -9.96
CA TYR A 909 18.38 21.02 -10.65
C TYR A 909 18.33 19.67 -9.92
N LEU A 910 19.48 19.04 -9.65
CA LEU A 910 19.53 17.71 -9.02
C LEU A 910 18.85 17.69 -7.64
N TYR A 911 19.03 18.74 -6.84
CA TYR A 911 18.44 18.85 -5.51
C TYR A 911 16.92 18.99 -5.59
N THR A 912 16.44 19.82 -6.51
CA THR A 912 15.00 19.92 -6.79
C THR A 912 14.43 18.57 -7.22
N GLN A 913 15.09 17.87 -8.14
CA GLN A 913 14.66 16.53 -8.58
C GLN A 913 14.74 15.49 -7.45
N SER A 914 15.67 15.63 -6.49
CA SER A 914 15.76 14.76 -5.30
C SER A 914 14.52 14.91 -4.40
N ILE A 915 14.13 16.15 -4.09
CA ILE A 915 12.95 16.44 -3.25
C ILE A 915 11.66 16.01 -3.96
N LEU A 916 11.50 16.40 -5.22
CA LEU A 916 10.31 16.07 -6.01
C LEU A 916 10.20 14.56 -6.26
N GLY A 917 11.31 13.90 -6.61
CA GLY A 917 11.36 12.46 -6.87
C GLY A 917 11.04 11.63 -5.63
N SER A 918 11.57 12.01 -4.46
CA SER A 918 11.23 11.35 -3.19
C SER A 918 9.74 11.51 -2.84
N SER A 919 9.17 12.68 -3.08
CA SER A 919 7.74 12.95 -2.81
C SER A 919 6.81 12.26 -3.81
N ALA A 920 7.21 12.22 -5.08
CA ALA A 920 6.43 11.66 -6.19
C ALA A 920 6.65 10.15 -6.40
N ASP A 921 7.51 9.52 -5.59
CA ASP A 921 7.87 8.10 -5.70
C ASP A 921 8.52 7.75 -7.06
N GLU A 922 9.42 8.62 -7.53
CA GLU A 922 10.10 8.51 -8.82
C GLU A 922 11.63 8.69 -8.67
N PRO A 923 12.45 7.66 -8.99
CA PRO A 923 13.90 7.77 -9.07
C PRO A 923 14.38 8.88 -10.00
N LEU A 924 15.54 9.45 -9.67
CA LEU A 924 16.21 10.49 -10.46
C LEU A 924 16.54 10.03 -11.88
N ILE A 925 17.02 8.78 -12.05
CA ILE A 925 17.32 8.22 -13.37
C ILE A 925 16.21 7.25 -13.78
N GLN A 926 15.68 7.42 -14.99
CA GLN A 926 14.63 6.54 -15.53
C GLN A 926 15.02 6.00 -16.91
N PRO A 927 15.02 4.67 -17.13
CA PRO A 927 15.16 4.08 -18.46
C PRO A 927 14.09 4.59 -19.42
N MET A 928 14.44 4.70 -20.71
CA MET A 928 13.53 5.24 -21.73
C MET A 928 12.16 4.54 -21.79
N TYR A 929 12.14 3.22 -21.57
CA TYR A 929 10.90 2.43 -21.62
C TYR A 929 9.91 2.73 -20.49
N TRP A 930 10.29 3.45 -19.42
CA TRP A 930 9.34 3.89 -18.39
C TRP A 930 8.29 4.84 -18.95
N SER A 931 8.74 5.82 -19.74
CA SER A 931 7.85 6.81 -20.35
C SER A 931 7.28 6.33 -21.69
N TYR A 932 7.93 5.35 -22.33
CA TYR A 932 7.53 4.84 -23.65
C TYR A 932 7.42 3.31 -23.67
N PRO A 933 6.59 2.68 -22.80
CA PRO A 933 6.57 1.23 -22.60
C PRO A 933 5.98 0.44 -23.79
N HIS A 934 5.38 1.13 -24.76
CA HIS A 934 4.82 0.55 -25.98
C HIS A 934 5.69 0.77 -27.23
N ARG A 935 6.85 1.43 -27.09
CA ARG A 935 7.79 1.69 -28.18
C ARG A 935 8.97 0.73 -28.06
N ASN A 936 9.20 -0.10 -29.07
CA ASN A 936 10.30 -1.06 -29.06
C ASN A 936 11.66 -0.33 -29.03
N GLU A 937 11.74 0.83 -29.67
CA GLU A 937 12.93 1.66 -29.74
C GLU A 937 13.45 2.04 -28.35
N ALA A 938 12.54 2.25 -27.38
CA ALA A 938 12.89 2.57 -26.00
C ALA A 938 13.62 1.43 -25.27
N TYR A 939 13.47 0.18 -25.73
CA TYR A 939 14.17 -0.98 -25.19
C TYR A 939 15.46 -1.31 -25.95
N GLU A 940 15.70 -0.69 -27.11
CA GLU A 940 16.91 -0.88 -27.92
C GLU A 940 18.05 0.06 -27.50
N VAL A 941 17.80 0.97 -26.55
CA VAL A 941 18.75 1.95 -26.02
C VAL A 941 18.97 1.80 -24.50
N PRO A 942 19.41 0.63 -24.00
CA PRO A 942 19.47 0.34 -22.56
C PRO A 942 20.41 1.27 -21.76
N SER A 943 21.40 1.86 -22.42
CA SER A 943 22.34 2.81 -21.82
C SER A 943 21.84 4.26 -21.82
N GLN A 944 20.72 4.56 -22.51
CA GLN A 944 20.12 5.89 -22.58
C GLN A 944 19.03 6.03 -21.51
N TYR A 945 18.97 7.19 -20.87
CA TYR A 945 18.01 7.45 -19.79
C TYR A 945 17.64 8.92 -19.69
N PHE A 946 16.55 9.19 -18.98
CA PHE A 946 16.25 10.53 -18.47
C PHE A 946 16.93 10.73 -17.11
N LEU A 947 17.59 11.87 -16.93
CA LEU A 947 18.08 12.39 -15.66
C LEU A 947 17.12 13.49 -15.19
N GLY A 948 16.34 13.18 -14.16
CA GLY A 948 15.18 13.97 -13.78
C GLY A 948 14.12 13.96 -14.87
N ARG A 949 13.35 15.05 -14.99
CA ARG A 949 12.24 15.16 -15.95
C ARG A 949 12.67 15.54 -17.37
N ASP A 950 13.81 16.21 -17.51
CA ASP A 950 14.10 17.02 -18.70
C ASP A 950 15.35 16.61 -19.47
N LEU A 951 16.36 16.04 -18.83
CA LEU A 951 17.64 15.78 -19.48
C LEU A 951 17.70 14.36 -20.03
N LEU A 952 17.67 14.20 -21.36
CA LEU A 952 17.92 12.92 -22.01
C LEU A 952 19.43 12.76 -22.21
N VAL A 953 20.02 11.79 -21.53
CA VAL A 953 21.47 11.54 -21.58
C VAL A 953 21.74 10.33 -22.47
N ALA A 954 22.63 10.48 -23.45
CA ALA A 954 23.12 9.38 -24.28
C ALA A 954 24.64 9.23 -24.05
N PRO A 955 25.06 8.34 -23.12
CA PRO A 955 26.45 8.21 -22.72
C PRO A 955 27.37 7.70 -23.84
N ILE A 956 28.50 8.39 -24.05
CA ILE A 956 29.58 7.89 -24.89
C ILE A 956 30.46 6.98 -24.05
N VAL A 957 30.49 5.70 -24.44
CA VAL A 957 31.15 4.61 -23.69
C VAL A 957 32.11 3.81 -24.58
N GLN A 958 32.59 4.43 -25.65
CA GLN A 958 33.54 3.85 -26.60
C GLN A 958 34.61 4.90 -26.94
N PRO A 959 35.82 4.47 -27.32
CA PRO A 959 36.90 5.38 -27.69
C PRO A 959 36.60 6.12 -29.01
N ARG A 960 37.24 7.28 -29.19
CA ARG A 960 37.18 8.08 -30.41
C ARG A 960 37.83 7.38 -31.59
N ASP A 961 37.26 7.56 -32.78
CA ASP A 961 37.96 7.22 -34.02
C ASP A 961 39.14 8.18 -34.21
N ARG A 962 40.35 7.63 -34.39
CA ARG A 962 41.59 8.42 -34.49
C ARG A 962 41.64 9.33 -35.72
N ARG A 963 40.86 9.05 -36.76
CA ARG A 963 40.80 9.85 -37.99
C ARG A 963 39.94 11.09 -37.79
N THR A 964 38.87 11.02 -37.01
CA THR A 964 37.95 12.15 -36.84
C THR A 964 38.11 12.85 -35.49
N GLY A 965 38.67 12.18 -34.48
CA GLY A 965 38.73 12.70 -33.12
C GLY A 965 37.35 12.74 -32.45
N LEU A 966 36.41 11.90 -32.91
CA LEU A 966 35.03 11.84 -32.43
C LEU A 966 34.69 10.41 -31.97
N ALA A 967 33.92 10.31 -30.89
CA ALA A 967 33.33 9.06 -30.42
C ALA A 967 31.82 9.12 -30.65
N SER A 968 31.21 7.96 -30.85
CA SER A 968 29.79 7.87 -31.20
C SER A 968 28.95 7.15 -30.15
N VAL A 969 27.66 7.48 -30.14
CA VAL A 969 26.62 6.76 -29.40
C VAL A 969 25.34 6.73 -30.20
N ARG A 970 24.70 5.55 -30.28
CA ARG A 970 23.36 5.41 -30.84
C ARG A 970 22.32 5.73 -29.77
N ALA A 971 21.36 6.55 -30.13
CA ALA A 971 20.29 7.01 -29.27
C ALA A 971 18.94 7.04 -30.01
N TRP A 972 17.86 7.14 -29.25
CA TRP A 972 16.51 7.32 -29.75
C TRP A 972 15.90 8.57 -29.14
N LEU A 973 15.52 9.52 -29.99
CA LEU A 973 14.79 10.71 -29.58
C LEU A 973 13.29 10.40 -29.64
N PRO A 974 12.57 10.42 -28.52
CA PRO A 974 11.14 10.15 -28.53
C PRO A 974 10.38 11.26 -29.28
N PRO A 975 9.13 11.02 -29.71
CA PRO A 975 8.33 12.01 -30.45
C PRO A 975 7.78 13.11 -29.51
N LYS A 976 8.66 13.85 -28.83
CA LYS A 976 8.36 14.93 -27.89
C LYS A 976 8.78 16.30 -28.44
N GLY A 977 8.38 16.60 -29.68
CA GLY A 977 8.83 17.81 -30.37
C GLY A 977 10.31 17.73 -30.77
N ARG A 978 11.00 18.86 -30.71
CA ARG A 978 12.46 18.93 -30.95
C ARG A 978 13.25 18.82 -29.65
N PHE A 979 14.52 18.48 -29.81
CA PHE A 979 15.51 18.44 -28.75
C PHE A 979 16.64 19.39 -29.10
N VAL A 980 17.19 20.08 -28.11
CA VAL A 980 18.37 20.90 -28.25
C VAL A 980 19.50 20.27 -27.44
N ASP A 981 20.65 20.03 -28.06
CA ASP A 981 21.84 19.58 -27.34
C ASP A 981 22.35 20.70 -26.42
N LEU A 982 22.46 20.41 -25.13
CA LEU A 982 22.84 21.35 -24.09
C LEU A 982 24.23 21.98 -24.34
N PHE A 983 25.16 21.23 -24.91
CA PHE A 983 26.55 21.65 -25.05
C PHE A 983 26.88 22.21 -26.44
N SER A 984 26.27 21.67 -27.50
CA SER A 984 26.50 22.15 -28.87
C SER A 984 25.43 23.14 -29.35
N GLY A 985 24.27 23.18 -28.67
CA GLY A 985 23.10 23.94 -29.09
C GLY A 985 22.44 23.43 -30.38
N ALA A 986 22.89 22.31 -30.95
CA ALA A 986 22.31 21.71 -32.15
C ALA A 986 20.86 21.28 -31.91
N VAL A 987 19.98 21.54 -32.88
CA VAL A 987 18.55 21.24 -32.80
C VAL A 987 18.25 19.96 -33.58
N TYR A 988 17.52 19.04 -32.95
CA TYR A 988 17.19 17.73 -33.51
C TYR A 988 15.67 17.49 -33.50
N ASP A 989 15.14 16.94 -34.59
CA ASP A 989 13.76 16.44 -34.61
C ASP A 989 13.61 15.18 -33.73
N GLY A 990 12.54 15.13 -32.93
CA GLY A 990 12.15 13.94 -32.19
C GLY A 990 11.46 12.87 -33.05
N GLY A 991 11.23 11.70 -32.46
CA GLY A 991 10.53 10.57 -33.10
C GLY A 991 11.41 9.68 -33.98
N ARG A 992 12.74 9.76 -33.84
CA ARG A 992 13.72 9.05 -34.68
C ARG A 992 14.90 8.51 -33.88
N GLY A 993 15.57 7.52 -34.45
CA GLY A 993 16.93 7.15 -34.03
C GLY A 993 17.95 8.16 -34.56
N ALA A 994 19.02 8.37 -33.80
CA ALA A 994 20.17 9.18 -34.21
C ALA A 994 21.46 8.57 -33.66
N THR A 995 22.56 8.77 -34.37
CA THR A 995 23.90 8.53 -33.84
C THR A 995 24.54 9.88 -33.60
N PHE A 996 24.95 10.14 -32.36
CA PHE A 996 25.62 11.36 -31.97
C PHE A 996 27.13 11.16 -31.97
N TYR A 997 27.87 12.11 -32.54
CA TYR A 997 29.33 12.11 -32.60
C TYR A 997 29.87 13.32 -31.83
N ARG A 998 30.74 13.09 -30.84
CA ARG A 998 31.26 14.18 -29.99
C ARG A 998 32.76 14.06 -29.79
N SER A 999 33.42 15.22 -29.69
CA SER A 999 34.80 15.32 -29.23
C SER A 999 34.89 14.97 -27.74
N ILE A 1000 36.11 14.93 -27.17
CA ILE A 1000 36.27 14.64 -25.74
C ILE A 1000 35.75 15.76 -24.83
N GLU A 1001 35.53 16.97 -25.35
CA GLU A 1001 35.03 18.12 -24.57
C GLU A 1001 33.50 18.26 -24.61
N GLN A 1002 32.82 17.42 -25.40
CA GLN A 1002 31.37 17.42 -25.54
C GLN A 1002 30.77 16.08 -25.12
N TYR A 1003 29.50 16.12 -24.70
CA TYR A 1003 28.74 14.94 -24.28
C TYR A 1003 27.27 15.07 -24.69
N PRO A 1004 26.63 14.04 -25.28
CA PRO A 1004 25.25 14.16 -25.74
C PRO A 1004 24.25 14.26 -24.58
N VAL A 1005 23.76 15.47 -24.32
CA VAL A 1005 22.68 15.74 -23.37
C VAL A 1005 21.61 16.58 -24.06
N LEU A 1006 20.46 15.96 -24.31
CA LEU A 1006 19.42 16.48 -25.16
C LEU A 1006 18.26 16.99 -24.30
N VAL A 1007 17.86 18.24 -24.55
CA VAL A 1007 16.85 18.95 -23.76
C VAL A 1007 15.63 19.19 -24.67
N PRO A 1008 14.46 18.59 -24.39
CA PRO A 1008 13.28 18.76 -25.23
C PRO A 1008 12.70 20.18 -25.14
N GLU A 1009 11.93 20.57 -26.14
CA GLU A 1009 11.09 21.78 -26.10
C GLU A 1009 10.21 21.79 -24.83
N GLY A 1010 10.09 22.95 -24.17
CA GLY A 1010 9.34 23.15 -22.93
C GLY A 1010 10.12 22.91 -21.64
N SER A 1011 11.37 22.43 -21.73
CA SER A 1011 12.19 22.20 -20.53
C SER A 1011 12.77 23.48 -19.92
N ILE A 1012 12.84 23.49 -18.59
CA ILE A 1012 13.40 24.58 -17.77
C ILE A 1012 14.41 24.00 -16.78
N ILE A 1013 15.69 24.31 -16.94
CA ILE A 1013 16.80 23.76 -16.13
C ILE A 1013 17.44 24.87 -15.30
N THR A 1014 17.59 24.63 -14.00
CA THR A 1014 18.22 25.59 -13.07
C THR A 1014 19.63 25.16 -12.70
N LEU A 1015 20.59 26.06 -12.89
CA LEU A 1015 22.00 25.85 -12.63
C LEU A 1015 22.56 26.92 -11.68
N ASP A 1016 23.70 26.64 -11.06
CA ASP A 1016 24.55 27.66 -10.49
C ASP A 1016 25.08 28.57 -11.61
N GLY A 1017 24.86 29.87 -11.45
CA GLY A 1017 25.29 30.89 -12.40
C GLY A 1017 26.81 31.06 -12.45
N ASP A 1018 27.54 30.66 -11.41
CA ASP A 1018 28.99 30.74 -11.40
C ASP A 1018 29.61 29.67 -12.30
N ALA A 1019 30.55 30.06 -13.15
CA ALA A 1019 31.30 29.14 -14.00
C ALA A 1019 32.21 28.20 -13.19
N VAL A 1020 32.64 28.66 -12.01
CA VAL A 1020 33.40 27.90 -11.02
C VAL A 1020 32.67 28.01 -9.68
N PRO A 1021 31.71 27.11 -9.41
CA PRO A 1021 31.01 27.10 -8.13
C PRO A 1021 31.97 26.86 -6.97
N ARG A 1022 31.57 27.27 -5.76
CA ARG A 1022 32.30 26.97 -4.52
C ARG A 1022 32.15 25.51 -4.07
N ASN A 1023 32.99 25.11 -3.12
CA ASN A 1023 32.84 23.83 -2.42
C ASN A 1023 31.53 23.74 -1.63
N GLY A 1024 31.13 22.51 -1.31
CA GLY A 1024 30.05 22.22 -0.35
C GLY A 1024 28.63 22.28 -0.90
N CYS A 1025 28.45 22.68 -2.16
CA CYS A 1025 27.14 22.71 -2.83
C CYS A 1025 26.10 23.57 -2.12
N LEU A 1026 26.49 24.73 -1.60
CA LEU A 1026 25.54 25.68 -0.99
C LEU A 1026 24.50 26.18 -2.02
N ASN A 1027 23.46 26.86 -1.55
CA ASN A 1027 22.58 27.60 -2.46
C ASN A 1027 23.41 28.67 -3.21
N PRO A 1028 23.20 28.83 -4.52
CA PRO A 1028 24.01 29.73 -5.34
C PRO A 1028 23.64 31.21 -5.09
N ASP A 1029 24.60 32.11 -5.19
CA ASP A 1029 24.33 33.55 -5.08
C ASP A 1029 23.78 34.13 -6.40
N VAL A 1030 24.09 33.47 -7.53
CA VAL A 1030 23.58 33.77 -8.87
C VAL A 1030 22.96 32.50 -9.46
N LEU A 1031 21.74 32.58 -9.99
CA LEU A 1031 21.08 31.43 -10.62
C LEU A 1031 21.09 31.55 -12.15
N GLU A 1032 21.49 30.51 -12.87
CA GLU A 1032 21.27 30.41 -14.32
C GLU A 1032 20.02 29.55 -14.60
N ILE A 1033 19.13 30.01 -15.48
CA ILE A 1033 17.90 29.33 -15.87
C ILE A 1033 17.96 29.10 -17.38
N ILE A 1034 18.05 27.86 -17.81
CA ILE A 1034 18.00 27.48 -19.22
C ILE A 1034 16.54 27.17 -19.59
N VAL A 1035 16.06 27.76 -20.68
CA VAL A 1035 14.70 27.56 -21.22
C VAL A 1035 14.81 27.11 -22.68
N VAL A 1036 14.11 26.03 -23.04
CA VAL A 1036 13.97 25.61 -24.43
C VAL A 1036 12.56 25.93 -24.91
N VAL A 1037 12.42 26.86 -25.85
CA VAL A 1037 11.11 27.25 -26.40
C VAL A 1037 10.54 26.17 -27.32
N GLY A 1038 9.26 26.24 -27.63
CA GLY A 1038 8.54 25.34 -28.54
C GLY A 1038 7.32 24.66 -27.91
N GLN A 1039 7.30 24.55 -26.57
CA GLN A 1039 6.19 24.03 -25.77
C GLN A 1039 6.09 24.79 -24.44
N ASP A 1040 4.93 24.70 -23.79
CA ASP A 1040 4.75 25.22 -22.43
C ASP A 1040 5.68 24.47 -21.47
N GLY A 1041 6.22 25.20 -20.50
CA GLY A 1041 7.14 24.67 -19.49
C GLY A 1041 6.82 25.21 -18.12
N GLU A 1042 6.94 24.37 -17.10
CA GLU A 1042 6.80 24.78 -15.70
C GLU A 1042 7.73 23.96 -14.82
N THR A 1043 8.41 24.65 -13.90
CA THR A 1043 9.18 24.01 -12.84
C THR A 1043 9.14 24.86 -11.57
N THR A 1044 9.43 24.22 -10.44
CA THR A 1044 9.62 24.88 -9.16
C THR A 1044 11.02 24.53 -8.67
N LEU A 1045 11.89 25.53 -8.53
CA LEU A 1045 13.17 25.36 -7.85
C LEU A 1045 12.91 25.27 -6.35
N ILE A 1046 13.38 24.18 -5.74
CA ILE A 1046 13.27 23.96 -4.29
C ILE A 1046 14.66 24.14 -3.68
N GLU A 1047 14.74 24.99 -2.67
CA GLU A 1047 15.97 25.19 -1.89
C GLU A 1047 15.66 25.12 -0.40
N THR A 1048 16.56 24.51 0.36
CA THR A 1048 16.50 24.51 1.82
C THR A 1048 17.27 25.73 2.33
N VAL A 1049 16.65 26.55 3.19
CA VAL A 1049 17.21 27.83 3.65
C VAL A 1049 18.51 27.63 4.44
N GLU A 1050 18.61 26.53 5.17
CA GLU A 1050 19.80 26.16 5.93
C GLU A 1050 21.03 25.91 5.03
N ASP A 1051 20.83 25.56 3.75
CA ASP A 1051 21.92 25.37 2.78
C ASP A 1051 22.48 26.71 2.22
N ASN A 1052 22.03 27.87 2.74
CA ASN A 1052 22.68 29.15 2.46
C ASN A 1052 24.05 29.29 3.15
N THR A 1053 24.27 28.54 4.24
CA THR A 1053 25.53 28.50 5.00
C THR A 1053 25.98 27.07 5.20
N PHE A 1054 27.29 26.84 5.26
CA PHE A 1054 27.80 25.53 5.60
C PHE A 1054 27.62 25.25 7.10
N ASN A 1055 26.81 24.24 7.45
CA ASN A 1055 26.44 23.95 8.84
C ASN A 1055 27.09 22.68 9.43
N GLY A 1056 27.95 21.98 8.69
CA GLY A 1056 28.44 20.64 9.08
C GLY A 1056 27.31 19.61 9.28
N ALA A 1057 27.63 18.37 9.65
CA ALA A 1057 26.60 17.36 9.99
C ALA A 1057 26.03 17.49 11.43
N SER A 1058 26.39 18.56 12.14
CA SER A 1058 26.17 18.72 13.59
C SER A 1058 24.90 19.50 13.99
N ASN A 1059 24.10 20.01 13.06
CA ASN A 1059 22.92 20.81 13.41
C ASN A 1059 21.64 19.94 13.39
N PRO A 1060 20.84 19.89 14.48
CA PRO A 1060 19.57 19.18 14.52
C PRO A 1060 18.53 19.90 13.64
N HIS A 1061 17.96 19.18 12.67
CA HIS A 1061 17.11 19.75 11.61
C HIS A 1061 15.65 19.27 11.70
N ARG A 1062 15.01 19.44 12.86
CA ARG A 1062 13.61 19.01 13.03
C ARG A 1062 12.59 19.82 12.20
N ASP A 1063 12.96 20.98 11.65
CA ASP A 1063 12.10 21.85 10.83
C ASP A 1063 12.90 22.56 9.70
N LEU A 1064 13.33 21.83 8.66
CA LEU A 1064 13.97 22.45 7.49
C LEU A 1064 12.98 23.36 6.76
N LYS A 1065 13.36 24.62 6.56
CA LYS A 1065 12.52 25.57 5.83
C LYS A 1065 12.86 25.50 4.35
N GLN A 1066 11.88 25.10 3.55
CA GLN A 1066 12.00 25.15 2.09
C GLN A 1066 11.53 26.51 1.58
N ARG A 1067 12.25 27.03 0.59
CA ARG A 1067 11.81 28.13 -0.28
C ARG A 1067 11.58 27.59 -1.67
N GLU A 1068 10.49 28.04 -2.29
CA GLU A 1068 10.09 27.65 -3.63
C GLU A 1068 10.13 28.86 -4.56
N ILE A 1069 10.73 28.68 -5.73
CA ILE A 1069 10.76 29.67 -6.81
C ILE A 1069 10.06 29.06 -8.01
N SER A 1070 8.92 29.64 -8.41
CA SER A 1070 8.13 29.16 -9.54
C SER A 1070 8.64 29.79 -10.84
N ILE A 1071 8.82 28.97 -11.87
CA ILE A 1071 9.27 29.39 -13.20
C ILE A 1071 8.33 28.79 -14.22
N LYS A 1072 7.63 29.64 -14.99
CA LYS A 1072 6.64 29.20 -15.99
C LYS A 1072 6.87 29.88 -17.32
N PHE A 1073 6.88 29.09 -18.39
CA PHE A 1073 6.96 29.57 -19.76
C PHE A 1073 5.70 29.19 -20.53
N GLN A 1074 5.02 30.20 -21.09
CA GLN A 1074 3.82 30.05 -21.91
C GLN A 1074 4.19 30.26 -23.38
N GLN A 1075 4.28 29.17 -24.13
CA GLN A 1075 4.76 29.14 -25.50
C GLN A 1075 3.92 30.05 -26.41
N GLN A 1076 2.58 29.96 -26.33
CA GLN A 1076 1.72 30.72 -27.23
C GLN A 1076 1.91 32.24 -27.11
N LYS A 1077 2.18 32.73 -25.89
CA LYS A 1077 2.44 34.15 -25.63
C LYS A 1077 3.92 34.53 -25.82
N GLY A 1078 4.83 33.56 -25.71
CA GLY A 1078 6.26 33.83 -25.59
C GLY A 1078 6.63 34.50 -24.26
N GLU A 1079 5.88 34.21 -23.20
CA GLU A 1079 5.97 34.84 -21.89
C GLU A 1079 6.63 33.88 -20.88
N LEU A 1080 7.74 34.29 -20.27
CA LEU A 1080 8.36 33.63 -19.11
C LEU A 1080 8.06 34.44 -17.84
N VAL A 1081 7.52 33.79 -16.82
CA VAL A 1081 7.27 34.37 -15.49
C VAL A 1081 8.12 33.65 -14.46
N ILE A 1082 8.88 34.41 -13.68
CA ILE A 1082 9.64 33.92 -12.52
C ILE A 1082 9.13 34.61 -11.27
N SER A 1083 8.61 33.83 -10.31
CA SER A 1083 8.04 34.32 -9.06
C SER A 1083 8.87 33.89 -7.86
N GLY A 1084 9.10 34.83 -6.92
CA GLY A 1084 9.85 34.57 -5.68
C GLY A 1084 11.37 34.70 -5.79
N MET A 1085 11.90 35.23 -6.91
CA MET A 1085 13.34 35.44 -7.09
C MET A 1085 13.83 36.74 -6.42
N GLN A 1086 14.81 36.64 -5.52
CA GLN A 1086 15.37 37.79 -4.78
C GLN A 1086 16.88 37.98 -4.97
N ARG A 1087 17.48 37.24 -5.90
CA ARG A 1087 18.93 37.28 -6.22
C ARG A 1087 19.12 37.45 -7.72
N ARG A 1088 20.35 37.74 -8.14
CA ARG A 1088 20.70 37.87 -9.57
C ARG A 1088 20.36 36.57 -10.29
N CYS A 1089 19.75 36.66 -11.46
CA CYS A 1089 19.50 35.49 -12.31
C CYS A 1089 19.84 35.75 -13.78
N ILE A 1090 20.32 34.71 -14.44
CA ILE A 1090 20.70 34.73 -15.86
C ILE A 1090 19.77 33.75 -16.58
N VAL A 1091 18.88 34.26 -17.42
CA VAL A 1091 17.98 33.43 -18.22
C VAL A 1091 18.58 33.21 -19.60
N ARG A 1092 18.76 31.94 -20.00
CA ARG A 1092 19.26 31.54 -21.31
C ARG A 1092 18.21 30.78 -22.09
N PHE A 1093 17.78 31.35 -23.21
CA PHE A 1093 16.92 30.66 -24.16
C PHE A 1093 17.79 29.90 -25.16
N LEU A 1094 17.89 28.58 -24.96
CA LEU A 1094 18.76 27.70 -25.73
C LEU A 1094 18.16 27.45 -27.12
N GLY A 1095 18.98 27.53 -28.16
CA GLY A 1095 18.55 27.35 -29.56
C GLY A 1095 17.97 28.61 -30.21
N LEU A 1096 17.96 29.76 -29.54
CA LEU A 1096 17.66 31.07 -30.15
C LEU A 1096 18.96 31.78 -30.55
N ASP A 1097 19.01 32.28 -31.79
CA ASP A 1097 20.22 32.87 -32.37
C ASP A 1097 20.09 34.38 -32.70
N SER A 1098 18.97 35.00 -32.34
CA SER A 1098 18.70 36.42 -32.60
C SER A 1098 17.95 37.04 -31.42
N ILE A 1099 18.16 38.35 -31.21
CA ILE A 1099 17.42 39.13 -30.22
C ILE A 1099 16.09 39.55 -30.87
N PRO A 1100 14.92 39.13 -30.35
CA PRO A 1100 13.64 39.52 -30.93
C PRO A 1100 13.42 41.03 -30.86
N ALA A 1101 12.83 41.61 -31.92
CA ALA A 1101 12.58 43.05 -32.00
C ALA A 1101 11.57 43.56 -30.95
N ASP A 1102 10.62 42.70 -30.56
CA ASP A 1102 9.56 43.00 -29.58
C ASP A 1102 9.90 42.48 -28.16
N LEU A 1103 11.18 42.15 -27.90
CA LEU A 1103 11.61 41.70 -26.58
C LEU A 1103 11.29 42.78 -25.54
N ASN A 1104 10.38 42.47 -24.62
CA ASN A 1104 9.96 43.37 -23.56
C ASN A 1104 10.13 42.71 -22.18
N LEU A 1105 10.76 43.44 -21.27
CA LEU A 1105 11.02 43.02 -19.90
C LEU A 1105 10.14 43.85 -18.98
N ALA A 1106 9.18 43.21 -18.31
CA ALA A 1106 8.30 43.88 -17.36
C ALA A 1106 8.66 43.46 -15.93
N ILE A 1107 9.12 44.44 -15.14
CA ILE A 1107 9.41 44.30 -13.71
C ILE A 1107 8.60 45.39 -12.98
N PRO A 1108 7.45 45.06 -12.36
CA PRO A 1108 6.43 46.03 -11.93
C PRO A 1108 6.82 47.15 -10.93
N SER A 1109 8.09 47.36 -10.58
CA SER A 1109 8.47 48.34 -9.54
C SER A 1109 9.90 48.89 -9.60
N ASP A 1110 10.66 48.65 -10.68
CA ASP A 1110 12.04 49.16 -10.80
C ASP A 1110 12.39 49.52 -12.25
N GLU A 1111 12.02 50.73 -12.69
CA GLU A 1111 12.28 51.23 -14.06
C GLU A 1111 13.79 51.47 -14.34
N ASN A 1112 14.67 51.32 -13.35
CA ASN A 1112 16.12 51.57 -13.44
C ASN A 1112 17.00 50.33 -13.22
N ALA A 1113 16.45 49.11 -13.30
CA ALA A 1113 17.27 47.90 -13.20
C ALA A 1113 18.22 47.79 -14.41
N ASP A 1114 19.54 47.72 -14.16
CA ASP A 1114 20.58 47.51 -15.18
C ASP A 1114 20.49 46.08 -15.77
N ILE A 1115 19.54 45.86 -16.69
CA ILE A 1115 19.35 44.58 -17.37
C ILE A 1115 20.18 44.55 -18.65
N SER A 1116 20.92 43.46 -18.87
CA SER A 1116 21.68 43.27 -20.11
C SER A 1116 21.13 42.09 -20.92
N VAL A 1117 20.98 42.31 -22.22
CA VAL A 1117 20.58 41.28 -23.19
C VAL A 1117 21.73 41.07 -24.15
N SER A 1118 22.18 39.82 -24.30
CA SER A 1118 23.28 39.48 -25.18
C SER A 1118 23.02 38.20 -25.95
N LYS A 1119 23.64 38.09 -27.12
CA LYS A 1119 23.75 36.84 -27.87
C LYS A 1119 25.08 36.20 -27.50
N LEU A 1120 25.03 34.94 -27.05
CA LEU A 1120 26.24 34.16 -26.82
C LEU A 1120 26.52 33.28 -28.05
N GLY A 1121 27.79 33.23 -28.46
CA GLY A 1121 28.22 32.75 -29.77
C GLY A 1121 29.00 31.43 -29.79
N HIS A 1122 28.88 30.76 -30.95
CA HIS A 1122 29.61 29.61 -31.54
C HIS A 1122 29.52 28.24 -30.85
N SER A 1123 29.65 28.10 -29.52
CA SER A 1123 29.62 26.76 -28.90
C SER A 1123 28.22 26.19 -28.71
N ALA A 1124 27.24 27.03 -28.34
CA ALA A 1124 25.81 26.71 -28.31
C ALA A 1124 24.99 27.99 -28.53
N PRO A 1125 24.24 28.13 -29.64
CA PRO A 1125 23.44 29.33 -29.91
C PRO A 1125 22.39 29.58 -28.81
N CYS A 1126 22.45 30.75 -28.16
CA CYS A 1126 21.42 31.15 -27.20
C CYS A 1126 21.28 32.67 -27.07
N LEU A 1127 20.08 33.09 -26.65
CA LEU A 1127 19.77 34.42 -26.16
C LEU A 1127 19.92 34.42 -24.64
N SER A 1128 20.69 35.37 -24.09
CA SER A 1128 20.91 35.50 -22.64
C SER A 1128 20.38 36.83 -22.12
N VAL A 1129 19.68 36.79 -20.99
CA VAL A 1129 19.14 37.95 -20.27
C VAL A 1129 19.67 37.90 -18.83
N ASP A 1130 20.46 38.90 -18.44
CA ASP A 1130 21.05 39.01 -17.10
C ASP A 1130 20.27 40.02 -16.26
N ILE A 1131 19.70 39.56 -15.17
CA ILE A 1131 18.73 40.29 -14.35
C ILE A 1131 19.32 40.50 -12.96
N PRO A 1132 19.46 41.76 -12.49
CA PRO A 1132 19.99 42.04 -11.16
C PRO A 1132 19.02 41.59 -10.04
N PRO A 1133 19.48 41.50 -8.79
CA PRO A 1133 18.61 41.19 -7.65
C PRO A 1133 17.45 42.20 -7.53
N LEU A 1134 16.23 41.70 -7.30
CA LEU A 1134 15.02 42.51 -7.18
C LEU A 1134 14.47 42.53 -5.75
N LYS A 1135 13.55 43.47 -5.49
CA LYS A 1135 12.80 43.54 -4.22
C LYS A 1135 11.93 42.28 -4.04
N PRO A 1136 11.63 41.88 -2.78
CA PRO A 1136 10.67 40.82 -2.49
C PRO A 1136 9.31 41.06 -3.17
N ASP A 1137 8.62 39.97 -3.53
CA ASP A 1137 7.25 39.97 -4.08
C ASP A 1137 7.07 40.63 -5.45
N VAL A 1138 8.15 40.74 -6.23
CA VAL A 1138 8.12 41.22 -7.63
C VAL A 1138 8.32 40.04 -8.57
N ASP A 1139 7.38 39.82 -9.49
CA ASP A 1139 7.52 38.85 -10.56
C ASP A 1139 8.40 39.41 -11.68
N ILE A 1140 9.29 38.57 -12.20
CA ILE A 1140 10.06 38.85 -13.42
C ILE A 1140 9.25 38.33 -14.60
N VAL A 1141 8.91 39.20 -15.55
CA VAL A 1141 8.22 38.81 -16.78
C VAL A 1141 9.09 39.14 -18.00
N ILE A 1142 9.45 38.11 -18.76
CA ILE A 1142 10.18 38.23 -20.03
C ILE A 1142 9.23 37.88 -21.17
N ASN A 1143 8.93 38.84 -22.03
CA ASN A 1143 8.14 38.65 -23.25
C ASN A 1143 9.09 38.63 -24.45
N LEU A 1144 9.22 37.49 -25.11
CA LEU A 1144 10.05 37.34 -26.31
C LEU A 1144 9.33 37.93 -27.53
N VAL A 1145 8.56 37.10 -28.21
CA VAL A 1145 7.63 37.39 -29.32
C VAL A 1145 6.51 36.37 -29.22
N GLN A 1146 5.35 36.66 -29.80
CA GLN A 1146 4.26 35.68 -29.83
C GLN A 1146 4.71 34.38 -30.51
N ASN A 1147 4.57 33.24 -29.82
CA ASN A 1147 4.91 31.90 -30.29
C ASN A 1147 6.37 31.75 -30.80
N PRO A 1148 7.39 31.97 -29.97
CA PRO A 1148 8.80 31.96 -30.37
C PRO A 1148 9.23 30.57 -30.87
N GLN A 1149 10.08 30.52 -31.89
CA GLN A 1149 10.53 29.27 -32.52
C GLN A 1149 12.04 29.08 -32.34
N LEU A 1150 12.48 27.84 -32.17
CA LEU A 1150 13.90 27.49 -32.24
C LEU A 1150 14.47 27.89 -33.61
N ALA A 1151 15.69 28.44 -33.63
CA ALA A 1151 16.36 28.83 -34.87
C ALA A 1151 16.62 27.62 -35.77
N VAL A 1152 16.54 27.81 -37.09
CA VAL A 1152 17.00 26.83 -38.08
C VAL A 1152 18.47 27.12 -38.33
N GLN A 1153 19.34 26.20 -37.93
CA GLN A 1153 20.78 26.44 -37.89
C GLN A 1153 21.45 26.11 -39.23
N ASP A 1154 22.29 27.02 -39.72
CA ASP A 1154 23.21 26.71 -40.82
C ASP A 1154 24.43 25.96 -40.27
N HIS A 1155 24.46 24.65 -40.48
CA HIS A 1155 25.56 23.79 -40.04
C HIS A 1155 26.80 23.84 -40.96
N THR A 1156 26.76 24.57 -42.08
CA THR A 1156 27.88 24.65 -43.04
C THR A 1156 29.22 25.01 -42.37
N PRO A 1157 29.32 26.03 -41.49
CA PRO A 1157 30.57 26.35 -40.81
C PRO A 1157 31.07 25.23 -39.89
N ALA A 1158 30.17 24.55 -39.17
CA ALA A 1158 30.51 23.43 -38.30
C ALA A 1158 31.01 22.22 -39.11
N LEU A 1159 30.39 21.93 -40.26
CA LEU A 1159 30.83 20.87 -41.17
C LEU A 1159 32.22 21.13 -41.73
N GLU A 1160 32.54 22.38 -42.07
CA GLU A 1160 33.87 22.77 -42.54
C GLU A 1160 34.92 22.56 -41.44
N GLU A 1161 34.60 22.96 -40.21
CA GLU A 1161 35.48 22.79 -39.05
C GLU A 1161 35.74 21.31 -38.76
N LEU A 1162 34.72 20.45 -38.84
CA LEU A 1162 34.87 19.00 -38.69
C LEU A 1162 35.83 18.42 -39.74
N ILE A 1163 35.58 18.67 -41.04
CA ILE A 1163 36.42 18.13 -42.12
C ILE A 1163 37.85 18.67 -42.03
N ARG A 1164 38.01 19.94 -41.64
CA ARG A 1164 39.33 20.54 -41.36
C ARG A 1164 40.06 19.78 -40.26
N GLY A 1165 39.37 19.42 -39.17
CA GLY A 1165 39.92 18.65 -38.05
C GLY A 1165 40.28 17.20 -38.38
N TYR A 1166 39.66 16.58 -39.38
CA TYR A 1166 39.90 15.17 -39.71
C TYR A 1166 41.37 14.89 -40.11
N GLN A 1167 41.94 13.81 -39.59
CA GLN A 1167 43.26 13.27 -39.90
C GLN A 1167 43.16 12.21 -41.02
N ILE A 1168 42.73 12.65 -42.20
CA ILE A 1168 42.55 11.83 -43.41
C ILE A 1168 43.21 12.49 -44.63
N GLU A 1169 43.29 11.77 -45.74
CA GLU A 1169 43.84 12.30 -47.00
C GLU A 1169 43.11 13.58 -47.47
N PHE A 1170 43.86 14.61 -47.86
CA PHE A 1170 43.31 15.88 -48.35
C PHE A 1170 42.33 15.69 -49.52
N GLY A 1171 42.64 14.79 -50.46
CA GLY A 1171 41.73 14.49 -51.58
C GLY A 1171 40.40 13.86 -51.14
N LEU A 1172 40.35 13.18 -49.99
CA LEU A 1172 39.08 12.75 -49.40
C LEU A 1172 38.34 13.92 -48.73
N LYS A 1173 39.06 14.83 -48.05
CA LYS A 1173 38.45 16.07 -47.53
C LYS A 1173 37.79 16.88 -48.63
N ASP A 1174 38.47 17.06 -49.76
CA ASP A 1174 37.94 17.78 -50.91
C ASP A 1174 36.70 17.10 -51.46
N ARG A 1175 36.67 15.76 -51.54
CA ARG A 1175 35.47 15.01 -51.97
C ARG A 1175 34.30 15.15 -51.00
N LEU A 1176 34.56 15.11 -49.69
CA LEU A 1176 33.55 15.34 -48.65
C LEU A 1176 32.97 16.75 -48.74
N TRP A 1177 33.84 17.76 -48.86
CA TRP A 1177 33.43 19.16 -48.99
C TRP A 1177 32.65 19.42 -50.28
N ASN A 1178 33.11 18.88 -51.42
CA ASN A 1178 32.40 18.98 -52.69
C ASN A 1178 30.98 18.39 -52.61
N ALA A 1179 30.79 17.28 -51.89
CA ALA A 1179 29.47 16.70 -51.67
C ALA A 1179 28.53 17.64 -50.90
N ILE A 1180 29.07 18.38 -49.92
CA ILE A 1180 28.33 19.38 -49.14
C ILE A 1180 28.01 20.61 -50.00
N GLU A 1181 28.99 21.16 -50.71
CA GLU A 1181 28.80 22.36 -51.55
C GLU A 1181 27.80 22.13 -52.69
N GLN A 1182 27.91 21.00 -53.40
CA GLN A 1182 27.02 20.68 -54.52
C GLN A 1182 25.56 20.44 -54.09
N GLY A 1183 25.35 20.10 -52.82
CA GLY A 1183 24.04 19.86 -52.21
C GLY A 1183 23.54 20.98 -51.33
N LYS A 1184 24.21 22.16 -51.30
CA LYS A 1184 23.85 23.27 -50.41
C LYS A 1184 22.36 23.65 -50.53
N GLY A 1185 21.65 23.71 -49.39
CA GLY A 1185 20.20 23.92 -49.32
C GLY A 1185 19.34 22.72 -49.73
N GLN A 1186 19.94 21.54 -49.90
CA GLN A 1186 19.28 20.27 -50.22
C GLN A 1186 19.86 19.13 -49.36
N PRO A 1187 19.46 19.01 -48.08
CA PRO A 1187 20.05 18.04 -47.14
C PRO A 1187 20.07 16.60 -47.66
N LEU A 1188 18.99 16.14 -48.30
CA LEU A 1188 18.92 14.80 -48.88
C LEU A 1188 19.95 14.55 -49.98
N LYS A 1189 20.26 15.57 -50.79
CA LYS A 1189 21.28 15.48 -51.82
C LYS A 1189 22.67 15.38 -51.19
N ILE A 1190 22.95 16.19 -50.16
CA ILE A 1190 24.21 16.12 -49.42
C ILE A 1190 24.40 14.71 -48.83
N ILE A 1191 23.39 14.20 -48.12
CA ILE A 1191 23.44 12.87 -47.49
C ILE A 1191 23.67 11.78 -48.55
N SER A 1192 22.91 11.78 -49.65
CA SER A 1192 23.08 10.80 -50.73
C SER A 1192 24.48 10.87 -51.36
N SER A 1193 25.02 12.07 -51.55
CA SER A 1193 26.37 12.26 -52.11
C SER A 1193 27.46 11.80 -51.13
N LEU A 1194 27.32 12.07 -49.84
CA LEU A 1194 28.26 11.61 -48.80
C LEU A 1194 28.26 10.08 -48.70
N LEU A 1195 27.10 9.43 -48.70
CA LEU A 1195 26.98 7.97 -48.66
C LEU A 1195 27.55 7.30 -49.92
N ALA A 1196 27.40 7.94 -51.09
CA ALA A 1196 27.95 7.44 -52.36
C ALA A 1196 29.49 7.42 -52.41
N LEU A 1197 30.18 8.14 -51.51
CA LEU A 1197 31.64 8.11 -51.41
C LEU A 1197 32.18 6.77 -50.87
N GLY A 1198 31.31 5.93 -50.29
CA GLY A 1198 31.68 4.59 -49.79
C GLY A 1198 32.66 4.61 -48.61
N CYS A 1199 32.68 5.70 -47.84
CA CYS A 1199 33.51 5.84 -46.64
C CYS A 1199 32.87 5.17 -45.42
N ASP A 1200 33.68 4.79 -44.44
CA ASP A 1200 33.20 4.26 -43.16
C ASP A 1200 32.29 5.26 -42.44
N ASP A 1201 31.32 4.75 -41.69
CA ASP A 1201 30.37 5.55 -40.90
C ASP A 1201 31.06 6.50 -39.91
N ALA A 1202 32.22 6.14 -39.37
CA ALA A 1202 32.98 7.02 -38.48
C ALA A 1202 33.45 8.34 -39.13
N VAL A 1203 33.54 8.39 -40.47
CA VAL A 1203 33.97 9.58 -41.23
C VAL A 1203 32.78 10.38 -41.76
N VAL A 1204 31.79 9.71 -42.37
CA VAL A 1204 30.61 10.38 -42.97
C VAL A 1204 29.48 10.60 -41.98
N GLY A 1205 29.36 9.75 -40.96
CA GLY A 1205 28.32 9.79 -39.93
C GLY A 1205 28.23 11.13 -39.19
N PRO A 1206 29.35 11.74 -38.71
CA PRO A 1206 29.29 13.06 -38.07
C PRO A 1206 28.74 14.17 -38.98
N LEU A 1207 28.99 14.08 -40.29
CA LEU A 1207 28.47 15.04 -41.26
C LEU A 1207 26.97 14.79 -41.52
N VAL A 1208 26.57 13.52 -41.66
CA VAL A 1208 25.17 13.12 -41.83
C VAL A 1208 24.34 13.46 -40.59
N GLU A 1209 24.90 13.36 -39.39
CA GLU A 1209 24.26 13.76 -38.14
C GLU A 1209 23.77 15.21 -38.22
N LEU A 1210 24.68 16.15 -38.46
CA LEU A 1210 24.36 17.58 -38.47
C LEU A 1210 23.46 17.97 -39.65
N VAL A 1211 23.72 17.43 -40.85
CA VAL A 1211 22.90 17.71 -42.04
C VAL A 1211 21.47 17.20 -41.88
N SER A 1212 21.28 16.12 -41.10
CA SER A 1212 19.96 15.56 -40.84
C SER A 1212 19.37 15.97 -39.49
N ALA A 1213 20.00 16.88 -38.73
CA ALA A 1213 19.59 17.17 -37.37
C ALA A 1213 18.16 17.77 -37.32
N ASP A 1214 17.92 18.85 -38.06
CA ASP A 1214 16.65 19.57 -38.14
C ASP A 1214 16.02 19.43 -39.53
N GLY A 1215 14.84 18.83 -39.63
CA GLY A 1215 14.11 18.63 -40.88
C GLY A 1215 13.59 19.91 -41.53
N ARG A 1216 13.76 21.07 -40.89
CA ARG A 1216 13.48 22.40 -41.46
C ARG A 1216 14.63 22.97 -42.30
N SER A 1217 15.84 22.41 -42.15
CA SER A 1217 17.09 22.93 -42.74
C SER A 1217 17.24 22.70 -44.25
#